data_AF-F5T7Q3-F1
#
_entry.id   AF-F5T7Q3-F1
#
_cell.length_a   1.000
_cell.length_b   1.000
_cell.length_c   1.000
_cell.angle_alpha   90.00
_cell.angle_beta   90.00
_cell.angle_gamma   90.00
#
_symmetry.space_group_name_H-M   'P 1'
#
loop_
_entity.id
_entity.type
_entity.pdbx_description
1 polymer ?
#
loop_
_entity_poly.entity_id
_entity_poly.type
_entity_poly.pdbx_seq_one_letter_code
_entity_poly.pdbx_strand_id
1 'polypeptide(L)'
;MKGEKMKKTVSVLLGSAMALMVVTSQVMTAFACTGVIIGKDLTEDGSTIFGRTEDLEVNHNKVYKVHEEAEYKAGESIKDVSVNPDNGYSYTFTHASYRYTSVSDTTPEYGYFDEAGFNEKGLIADMTVSASANDEVLSVDPYVDGTDTTKPVGITEAIIATAVLGNCENARQAVEFIADEVATKGAAEGNGLVVADSKELWYMEIYTGHQFVAMKYPSDKFSVFPNSFWLNECNLTVGEEKENYNVSADGMYIYSKDIFKVASDAKTLKGDEASRSIDLYGSYAGELRDSTESRVCSGIKQFKPDASFDGKVYPFLQDTTKKITLSDVFAFTRNRLENLDKVADDLSRGDLYPIGNRNTMEAHIYHIPKTATAEYPGTMWLALGSPLTSPFVAYYPNQTAGIPEAQNESNEFNEDSVYWLAMDTLFMIEYNRELLQPIATEKINALESEELKDAVTTMMSAEEATALNQKDATKAFETLKEIHSEIKEKFQNYIKENDYTIHFSGKRATAAFTGAEVTVPKDSAEVGMKLQIKPAEEEGSGELQIVDFYGNPVTEVKQELTYSIPTSAFSGKTAFFDGETEIASEVKDEHYVFSTKAVKISYKAGSAEGSAETTAEESSAATQEKTENQAESSKKVPNSVLLIGAAAFIIAAVQMRRKKSQ
;
A
#
# COMPACT_ATOMS: atom_id res chain seq x y z
N MET A 1 -41.46 42.23 -33.25
CA MET A 1 -41.11 41.73 -34.60
C MET A 1 -39.71 42.21 -34.96
N LYS A 2 -38.81 41.24 -35.18
CA LYS A 2 -37.54 41.26 -35.96
C LYS A 2 -36.45 42.26 -35.52
N GLY A 3 -35.20 41.89 -35.28
CA GLY A 3 -34.52 40.60 -35.48
C GLY A 3 -33.07 40.82 -35.93
N GLU A 4 -32.16 40.10 -35.25
CA GLU A 4 -30.91 39.52 -35.75
C GLU A 4 -29.64 40.34 -36.09
N LYS A 5 -28.59 39.97 -35.31
CA LYS A 5 -27.24 39.48 -35.70
C LYS A 5 -26.13 40.48 -36.08
N MET A 6 -25.15 40.59 -35.17
CA MET A 6 -23.70 40.38 -35.44
C MET A 6 -22.96 40.25 -34.09
N LYS A 7 -22.72 39.05 -33.55
CA LYS A 7 -21.51 38.19 -33.64
C LYS A 7 -20.16 38.87 -33.32
N LYS A 8 -19.62 38.46 -32.16
CA LYS A 8 -18.22 38.17 -31.78
C LYS A 8 -17.22 39.33 -31.73
N THR A 9 -16.92 39.83 -30.52
CA THR A 9 -15.54 39.95 -29.98
C THR A 9 -15.57 40.23 -28.46
N VAL A 10 -15.52 39.20 -27.62
CA VAL A 10 -15.02 39.31 -26.21
C VAL A 10 -14.44 37.95 -25.84
N SER A 11 -13.13 37.86 -25.70
CA SER A 11 -12.39 36.86 -24.90
C SER A 11 -10.91 36.97 -25.25
N VAL A 12 -10.18 37.83 -24.55
CA VAL A 12 -8.73 37.71 -24.29
C VAL A 12 -8.47 38.55 -23.03
N LEU A 13 -8.46 37.93 -21.86
CA LEU A 13 -7.76 38.37 -20.63
C LEU A 13 -8.21 37.50 -19.45
N LEU A 14 -7.78 36.25 -19.44
CA LEU A 14 -7.66 35.39 -18.25
C LEU A 14 -6.87 34.17 -18.68
N GLY A 15 -5.56 34.26 -18.53
CA GLY A 15 -4.60 33.21 -18.84
C GLY A 15 -3.22 33.69 -18.46
N SER A 16 -2.49 32.87 -17.71
CA SER A 16 -1.15 33.09 -17.14
C SER A 16 -1.13 33.54 -15.68
N ALA A 17 -1.52 32.65 -14.76
CA ALA A 17 -0.99 32.59 -13.40
C ALA A 17 -1.03 31.13 -12.92
N MET A 18 -0.28 30.25 -13.59
CA MET A 18 -0.06 28.88 -13.15
C MET A 18 1.30 28.46 -13.68
N ALA A 19 2.28 28.29 -12.78
CA ALA A 19 3.51 27.52 -12.93
C ALA A 19 4.56 28.02 -11.92
N LEU A 20 4.49 27.49 -10.70
CA LEU A 20 5.65 26.99 -9.95
C LEU A 20 5.12 26.34 -8.65
N MET A 21 4.42 25.21 -8.78
CA MET A 21 4.45 24.24 -7.69
C MET A 21 5.71 23.43 -7.91
N VAL A 22 6.68 23.57 -7.01
CA VAL A 22 7.68 22.52 -6.82
C VAL A 22 6.88 21.32 -6.31
N VAL A 23 6.58 20.39 -7.21
CA VAL A 23 6.05 19.09 -6.84
C VAL A 23 7.19 18.43 -6.06
N THR A 24 7.11 18.47 -4.74
CA THR A 24 7.88 17.55 -3.91
C THR A 24 7.37 16.17 -4.29
N SER A 25 8.16 15.40 -5.02
CA SER A 25 7.93 14.00 -5.34
C SER A 25 7.64 13.26 -4.04
N GLN A 26 6.36 13.01 -3.77
CA GLN A 26 5.95 12.17 -2.67
C GLN A 26 6.14 10.75 -3.17
N VAL A 27 7.23 10.11 -2.75
CA VAL A 27 7.33 8.65 -2.85
C VAL A 27 6.10 8.08 -2.14
N MET A 28 5.19 7.49 -2.91
CA MET A 28 4.01 6.81 -2.38
C MET A 28 4.51 5.54 -1.70
N THR A 29 4.71 5.62 -0.39
CA THR A 29 5.14 4.46 0.40
C THR A 29 3.96 3.50 0.51
N ALA A 30 3.97 2.39 -0.23
CA ALA A 30 3.11 1.23 0.05
C ALA A 30 3.43 0.70 1.45
N PHE A 31 2.40 0.43 2.26
CA PHE A 31 2.60 0.24 3.70
C PHE A 31 2.41 -1.18 4.20
N ALA A 32 1.77 -2.08 3.43
CA ALA A 32 1.41 -3.39 3.94
C ALA A 32 1.15 -4.53 2.92
N CYS A 33 1.54 -4.40 1.63
CA CYS A 33 1.40 -5.53 0.69
C CYS A 33 1.99 -6.83 1.28
N THR A 34 1.25 -7.93 1.16
CA THR A 34 1.69 -9.23 1.69
C THR A 34 1.43 -10.30 0.64
N GLY A 35 2.52 -10.91 0.18
CA GLY A 35 2.47 -11.94 -0.84
C GLY A 35 2.58 -13.36 -0.27
N VAL A 36 2.09 -14.31 -1.07
CA VAL A 36 2.14 -15.75 -0.80
C VAL A 36 2.51 -16.51 -2.07
N ILE A 37 3.34 -17.55 -1.93
CA ILE A 37 3.63 -18.51 -3.00
C ILE A 37 3.54 -19.91 -2.41
N ILE A 38 2.77 -20.80 -3.04
CA ILE A 38 2.57 -22.19 -2.65
C ILE A 38 2.98 -23.08 -3.82
N GLY A 39 4.03 -23.89 -3.62
CA GLY A 39 4.46 -24.87 -4.59
C GLY A 39 3.46 -26.02 -4.76
N LYS A 40 3.38 -26.54 -5.98
CA LYS A 40 2.42 -27.59 -6.38
C LYS A 40 2.47 -28.90 -5.61
N ASP A 41 3.56 -29.23 -4.93
CA ASP A 41 3.65 -30.46 -4.15
C ASP A 41 3.01 -30.28 -2.75
N LEU A 42 2.70 -29.05 -2.35
CA LEU A 42 2.05 -28.71 -1.09
C LEU A 42 0.54 -28.52 -1.20
N THR A 43 0.00 -28.29 -2.40
CA THR A 43 -1.43 -28.11 -2.61
C THR A 43 -2.19 -29.44 -2.67
N GLU A 44 -3.49 -29.40 -2.39
CA GLU A 44 -4.36 -30.58 -2.41
C GLU A 44 -4.57 -31.14 -3.83
N ASP A 45 -4.72 -30.26 -4.82
CA ASP A 45 -5.03 -30.59 -6.21
C ASP A 45 -3.80 -30.63 -7.13
N GLY A 46 -2.62 -30.30 -6.61
CA GLY A 46 -1.37 -30.22 -7.38
C GLY A 46 -1.22 -28.95 -8.21
N SER A 47 -1.99 -27.90 -7.91
CA SER A 47 -1.84 -26.56 -8.49
C SER A 47 -0.68 -25.78 -7.86
N THR A 48 -0.08 -24.87 -8.61
CA THR A 48 0.74 -23.80 -8.01
C THR A 48 -0.18 -22.63 -7.68
N ILE A 49 -0.07 -22.03 -6.49
CA ILE A 49 -0.91 -20.90 -6.07
C ILE A 49 -0.01 -19.76 -5.63
N PHE A 50 -0.25 -18.55 -6.11
CA PHE A 50 0.46 -17.37 -5.62
C PHE A 50 -0.41 -16.11 -5.75
N GLY A 51 -0.03 -15.03 -5.09
CA GLY A 51 -0.69 -13.74 -5.17
C GLY A 51 -0.44 -12.90 -3.94
N ARG A 52 -1.19 -11.81 -3.75
CA ARG A 52 -1.00 -10.89 -2.63
C ARG A 52 -2.26 -10.11 -2.28
N THR A 53 -2.18 -9.42 -1.14
CA THR A 53 -2.97 -8.20 -0.90
C THR A 53 -2.14 -7.01 -1.33
N GLU A 54 -2.73 -6.09 -2.09
CA GLU A 54 -2.13 -4.80 -2.43
C GLU A 54 -2.65 -3.72 -1.48
N ASP A 55 -1.74 -3.11 -0.70
CA ASP A 55 -2.13 -2.17 0.36
C ASP A 55 -1.44 -0.80 0.24
N LEU A 56 -2.25 0.26 0.16
CA LEU A 56 -1.78 1.65 0.08
C LEU A 56 -2.51 2.57 1.08
N GLU A 57 -3.24 3.60 0.63
CA GLU A 57 -4.18 4.38 1.42
C GLU A 57 -5.62 3.90 1.22
N VAL A 58 -6.49 4.29 2.16
CA VAL A 58 -7.93 4.07 1.99
C VAL A 58 -8.46 4.97 0.88
N ASN A 59 -9.54 4.55 0.21
CA ASN A 59 -10.20 5.31 -0.87
C ASN A 59 -9.34 5.47 -2.15
N HIS A 60 -8.53 4.47 -2.46
CA HIS A 60 -7.71 4.37 -3.67
C HIS A 60 -8.25 3.24 -4.56
N ASN A 61 -9.01 3.60 -5.60
CA ASN A 61 -9.76 2.66 -6.42
C ASN A 61 -8.86 1.90 -7.41
N LYS A 62 -9.16 0.61 -7.60
CA LYS A 62 -8.54 -0.30 -8.57
C LYS A 62 -9.61 -0.91 -9.46
N VAL A 63 -9.27 -1.15 -10.72
CA VAL A 63 -10.19 -1.70 -11.71
C VAL A 63 -9.57 -2.82 -12.53
N TYR A 64 -10.39 -3.77 -12.96
CA TYR A 64 -9.96 -4.78 -13.91
C TYR A 64 -9.96 -4.21 -15.35
N LYS A 65 -8.83 -4.27 -16.05
CA LYS A 65 -8.72 -3.80 -17.44
C LYS A 65 -8.27 -4.91 -18.40
N VAL A 66 -8.65 -4.71 -19.67
CA VAL A 66 -8.16 -5.49 -20.81
C VAL A 66 -7.51 -4.50 -21.77
N HIS A 67 -6.22 -4.72 -22.03
CA HIS A 67 -5.40 -3.97 -22.97
C HIS A 67 -5.32 -4.76 -24.28
N GLU A 68 -5.69 -4.11 -25.38
CA GLU A 68 -5.80 -4.77 -26.67
C GLU A 68 -4.43 -5.04 -27.31
N GLU A 69 -4.37 -6.05 -28.18
CA GLU A 69 -3.16 -6.28 -28.99
C GLU A 69 -2.81 -5.02 -29.78
N ALA A 70 -1.51 -4.69 -29.83
CA ALA A 70 -0.99 -3.52 -30.53
C ALA A 70 -1.54 -2.17 -30.04
N GLU A 71 -2.00 -2.09 -28.78
CA GLU A 71 -2.23 -0.83 -28.07
C GLU A 71 -1.00 0.09 -28.16
N TYR A 72 0.19 -0.49 -27.96
CA TYR A 72 1.48 0.15 -28.24
C TYR A 72 2.15 -0.48 -29.46
N LYS A 73 2.64 0.34 -30.39
CA LYS A 73 3.27 -0.15 -31.63
C LYS A 73 4.77 -0.38 -31.45
N ALA A 74 5.36 -1.18 -32.33
CA ALA A 74 6.81 -1.30 -32.43
C ALA A 74 7.47 0.08 -32.63
N GLY A 75 8.45 0.41 -31.79
CA GLY A 75 9.14 1.70 -31.74
C GLY A 75 8.41 2.79 -30.94
N GLU A 76 7.19 2.53 -30.46
CA GLU A 76 6.49 3.41 -29.53
C GLU A 76 7.08 3.30 -28.13
N SER A 77 7.06 4.40 -27.38
CA SER A 77 7.59 4.42 -26.02
C SER A 77 6.53 4.88 -25.04
N ILE A 78 6.45 4.16 -23.92
CA ILE A 78 5.73 4.58 -22.72
C ILE A 78 6.72 5.22 -21.74
N LYS A 79 6.21 6.09 -20.86
CA LYS A 79 7.03 6.78 -19.86
C LYS A 79 6.34 6.75 -18.51
N ASP A 80 7.10 6.39 -17.48
CA ASP A 80 6.69 6.52 -16.09
C ASP A 80 6.74 7.98 -15.66
N VAL A 81 5.63 8.48 -15.14
CA VAL A 81 5.49 9.87 -14.65
C VAL A 81 5.44 9.97 -13.13
N SER A 82 5.45 8.84 -12.41
CA SER A 82 5.22 8.75 -10.96
C SER A 82 6.31 9.45 -10.13
N VAL A 83 7.57 9.32 -10.55
CA VAL A 83 8.71 9.92 -9.85
C VAL A 83 9.08 11.28 -10.44
N ASN A 84 9.22 11.35 -11.76
CA ASN A 84 9.58 12.57 -12.48
C ASN A 84 8.93 12.59 -13.88
N PRO A 85 7.97 13.49 -14.16
CA PRO A 85 7.26 13.47 -15.45
C PRO A 85 8.16 13.80 -16.65
N ASP A 86 9.22 14.59 -16.44
CA ASP A 86 10.11 15.02 -17.51
C ASP A 86 11.17 13.95 -17.82
N ASN A 87 11.76 13.38 -16.77
CA ASN A 87 12.94 12.51 -16.84
C ASN A 87 12.69 11.10 -16.28
N GLY A 88 11.43 10.69 -16.18
CA GLY A 88 11.04 9.36 -15.74
C GLY A 88 11.49 8.24 -16.68
N TYR A 89 11.46 7.02 -16.17
CA TYR A 89 11.85 5.84 -16.93
C TYR A 89 11.02 5.71 -18.21
N SER A 90 11.63 5.28 -19.30
CA SER A 90 10.93 5.06 -20.57
C SER A 90 11.27 3.70 -21.15
N TYR A 91 10.22 3.01 -21.58
CA TYR A 91 10.32 1.72 -22.26
C TYR A 91 9.87 1.86 -23.71
N THR A 92 10.70 1.43 -24.66
CA THR A 92 10.38 1.40 -26.09
C THR A 92 10.04 -0.03 -26.51
N PHE A 93 8.84 -0.24 -27.00
CA PHE A 93 8.39 -1.56 -27.46
C PHE A 93 9.15 -1.99 -28.72
N THR A 94 9.70 -3.21 -28.69
CA THR A 94 10.47 -3.75 -29.83
C THR A 94 9.58 -4.40 -30.90
N HIS A 95 8.37 -4.80 -30.51
CA HIS A 95 7.28 -5.27 -31.37
C HIS A 95 5.96 -4.61 -30.94
N ALA A 96 4.85 -4.91 -31.63
CA ALA A 96 3.53 -4.46 -31.16
C ALA A 96 3.21 -5.13 -29.82
N SER A 97 2.66 -4.38 -28.85
CA SER A 97 2.37 -4.93 -27.53
C SER A 97 1.44 -6.13 -27.61
N TYR A 98 1.69 -7.11 -26.76
CA TYR A 98 0.78 -8.22 -26.55
C TYR A 98 -0.54 -7.73 -25.94
N ARG A 99 -1.65 -8.42 -26.23
CA ARG A 99 -2.88 -8.27 -25.45
C ARG A 99 -2.62 -8.75 -24.03
N TYR A 100 -3.03 -7.96 -23.04
CA TYR A 100 -2.92 -8.35 -21.63
C TYR A 100 -4.10 -7.86 -20.78
N THR A 101 -4.22 -8.41 -19.59
CA THR A 101 -5.17 -7.96 -18.56
C THR A 101 -4.39 -7.31 -17.43
N SER A 102 -5.03 -6.45 -16.65
CA SER A 102 -4.40 -5.76 -15.52
C SER A 102 -5.40 -5.50 -14.40
N VAL A 103 -4.89 -5.21 -13.21
CA VAL A 103 -5.64 -4.64 -12.09
C VAL A 103 -5.08 -3.26 -11.82
N SER A 104 -5.56 -2.28 -12.59
CA SER A 104 -4.90 -0.98 -12.71
C SER A 104 -5.44 0.06 -11.73
N ASP A 105 -4.59 1.04 -11.40
CA ASP A 105 -5.03 2.31 -10.84
C ASP A 105 -6.00 3.05 -11.76
N THR A 106 -6.83 3.88 -11.13
CA THR A 106 -7.77 4.80 -11.80
C THR A 106 -7.24 6.23 -11.88
N THR A 107 -5.94 6.43 -11.63
CA THR A 107 -5.27 7.74 -11.68
C THR A 107 -4.01 7.73 -12.57
N PRO A 108 -4.16 7.44 -13.88
CA PRO A 108 -3.04 7.27 -14.81
C PRO A 108 -2.14 8.50 -14.96
N GLU A 109 -2.60 9.68 -14.54
CA GLU A 109 -1.80 10.90 -14.44
C GLU A 109 -0.63 10.81 -13.44
N TYR A 110 -0.64 9.82 -12.53
CA TYR A 110 0.42 9.57 -11.56
C TYR A 110 1.26 8.32 -11.87
N GLY A 111 0.95 7.56 -12.92
CA GLY A 111 1.64 6.31 -13.27
C GLY A 111 0.66 5.27 -13.81
N TYR A 112 1.14 4.20 -14.45
CA TYR A 112 0.25 3.18 -15.03
C TYR A 112 -0.29 2.22 -13.97
N PHE A 113 0.59 1.71 -13.11
CA PHE A 113 0.27 0.80 -12.00
C PHE A 113 -0.69 -0.33 -12.43
N ASP A 114 -0.30 -1.10 -13.45
CA ASP A 114 -1.09 -2.23 -13.98
C ASP A 114 -1.07 -3.48 -13.09
N GLU A 115 -0.13 -3.52 -12.13
CA GLU A 115 0.04 -4.46 -11.03
C GLU A 115 0.12 -5.95 -11.36
N ALA A 116 -0.98 -6.53 -11.84
CA ALA A 116 -1.16 -7.96 -11.97
C ALA A 116 -2.01 -8.32 -13.18
N GLY A 117 -1.58 -9.32 -13.96
CA GLY A 117 -2.46 -9.92 -14.96
C GLY A 117 -1.85 -11.03 -15.81
N PHE A 118 -2.58 -11.40 -16.86
CA PHE A 118 -2.16 -12.34 -17.89
C PHE A 118 -1.83 -11.61 -19.18
N ASN A 119 -0.93 -12.15 -20.00
CA ASN A 119 -0.88 -11.81 -21.42
C ASN A 119 -1.29 -12.98 -22.33
N GLU A 120 -1.50 -12.68 -23.61
CA GLU A 120 -1.88 -13.66 -24.63
C GLU A 120 -0.86 -14.78 -24.88
N LYS A 121 0.37 -14.68 -24.36
CA LYS A 121 1.40 -15.73 -24.46
C LYS A 121 1.36 -16.72 -23.29
N GLY A 122 0.51 -16.47 -22.30
CA GLY A 122 0.40 -17.28 -21.10
C GLY A 122 1.35 -16.86 -19.97
N LEU A 123 1.96 -15.68 -20.08
CA LEU A 123 2.72 -15.06 -18.98
C LEU A 123 1.74 -14.50 -17.95
N ILE A 124 2.08 -14.68 -16.69
CA ILE A 124 1.43 -14.10 -15.51
C ILE A 124 2.43 -13.20 -14.81
N ALA A 125 2.00 -12.00 -14.42
CA ALA A 125 2.78 -11.09 -13.60
C ALA A 125 2.00 -10.68 -12.35
N ASP A 126 2.73 -10.56 -11.23
CA ASP A 126 2.33 -9.94 -9.97
C ASP A 126 3.49 -9.05 -9.50
N MET A 127 3.30 -7.73 -9.62
CA MET A 127 4.32 -6.70 -9.45
C MET A 127 3.69 -5.43 -8.85
N THR A 128 3.96 -5.01 -7.61
CA THR A 128 5.06 -5.46 -6.73
C THR A 128 4.68 -5.60 -5.25
N VAL A 129 5.62 -6.11 -4.45
CA VAL A 129 5.64 -5.92 -3.00
C VAL A 129 6.86 -5.07 -2.65
N SER A 130 6.66 -3.81 -2.31
CA SER A 130 7.76 -2.87 -2.07
C SER A 130 8.63 -3.29 -0.88
N ALA A 131 9.93 -3.11 -1.03
CA ALA A 131 10.96 -3.45 -0.05
C ALA A 131 12.03 -2.36 0.01
N SER A 132 12.84 -2.34 1.08
CA SER A 132 13.85 -1.29 1.25
C SER A 132 15.20 -1.90 1.62
N ALA A 133 16.24 -1.40 0.98
CA ALA A 133 17.62 -1.73 1.31
C ALA A 133 18.11 -0.97 2.54
N ASN A 134 19.16 -1.48 3.19
CA ASN A 134 19.88 -0.73 4.21
C ASN A 134 20.68 0.44 3.60
N ASP A 135 20.94 1.44 4.44
CA ASP A 135 21.65 2.66 4.03
C ASP A 135 23.09 2.38 3.59
N GLU A 136 23.73 1.34 4.14
CA GLU A 136 25.11 0.99 3.82
C GLU A 136 25.26 0.53 2.36
N VAL A 137 24.39 -0.36 1.87
CA VAL A 137 24.43 -0.79 0.46
C VAL A 137 23.98 0.32 -0.48
N LEU A 138 23.02 1.15 -0.08
CA LEU A 138 22.59 2.31 -0.86
C LEU A 138 23.67 3.39 -0.96
N SER A 139 24.61 3.44 -0.02
CA SER A 139 25.79 4.32 -0.13
C SER A 139 26.78 3.88 -1.22
N VAL A 140 26.72 2.61 -1.63
CA VAL A 140 27.57 2.02 -2.68
C VAL A 140 26.84 1.98 -4.02
N ASP A 141 25.59 1.53 -4.04
CA ASP A 141 24.72 1.43 -5.22
C ASP A 141 23.36 2.08 -4.90
N PRO A 142 23.24 3.42 -4.96
CA PRO A 142 21.98 4.11 -4.66
C PRO A 142 20.92 3.80 -5.70
N TYR A 143 19.64 3.89 -5.30
CA TYR A 143 18.54 3.87 -6.25
C TYR A 143 18.69 4.96 -7.31
N VAL A 144 18.19 4.68 -8.52
CA VAL A 144 18.10 5.66 -9.62
C VAL A 144 16.75 6.37 -9.53
N ASP A 145 16.51 7.03 -8.40
CA ASP A 145 15.23 7.61 -7.96
C ASP A 145 14.98 9.05 -8.44
N GLY A 146 15.83 9.56 -9.33
CA GLY A 146 15.76 10.93 -9.82
C GLY A 146 16.44 11.98 -8.93
N THR A 147 17.07 11.59 -7.81
CA THR A 147 17.94 12.49 -7.05
C THR A 147 19.12 13.01 -7.88
N ASP A 148 19.73 12.14 -8.71
CA ASP A 148 20.65 12.53 -9.77
C ASP A 148 19.88 12.93 -11.04
N THR A 149 19.54 14.22 -11.14
CA THR A 149 18.83 14.79 -12.29
C THR A 149 19.58 14.72 -13.64
N THR A 150 20.83 14.23 -13.66
CA THR A 150 21.60 14.07 -14.91
C THR A 150 21.32 12.75 -15.63
N LYS A 151 20.64 11.80 -14.97
CA LYS A 151 20.29 10.48 -15.51
C LYS A 151 18.77 10.29 -15.47
N PRO A 152 18.17 9.56 -16.42
CA PRO A 152 16.77 9.14 -16.30
C PRO A 152 16.53 8.35 -15.00
N VAL A 153 15.31 8.43 -14.48
CA VAL A 153 14.86 7.57 -13.38
C VAL A 153 14.90 6.11 -13.84
N GLY A 154 15.26 5.21 -12.93
CA GLY A 154 15.24 3.76 -13.13
C GLY A 154 13.83 3.18 -13.19
N ILE A 155 13.70 1.91 -13.53
CA ILE A 155 12.40 1.23 -13.60
C ILE A 155 11.71 1.21 -12.22
N THR A 156 10.37 1.30 -12.23
CA THR A 156 9.50 1.42 -11.04
C THR A 156 8.30 0.47 -11.12
N GLU A 157 7.62 0.26 -10.00
CA GLU A 157 6.33 -0.41 -9.88
C GLU A 157 5.29 0.16 -10.86
N ALA A 158 5.29 1.48 -11.02
CA ALA A 158 4.32 2.20 -11.87
C ALA A 158 4.34 1.80 -13.35
N ILE A 159 5.37 1.09 -13.84
CA ILE A 159 5.49 0.73 -15.26
C ILE A 159 5.99 -0.69 -15.53
N ILE A 160 6.61 -1.36 -14.54
CA ILE A 160 7.24 -2.67 -14.76
C ILE A 160 6.25 -3.72 -15.24
N ALA A 161 5.03 -3.76 -14.68
CA ALA A 161 3.98 -4.68 -15.08
C ALA A 161 3.55 -4.46 -16.54
N THR A 162 3.31 -3.20 -16.93
CA THR A 162 2.95 -2.79 -18.30
C THR A 162 4.02 -3.21 -19.30
N ALA A 163 5.29 -2.94 -19.00
CA ALA A 163 6.41 -3.31 -19.87
C ALA A 163 6.58 -4.83 -19.99
N VAL A 164 6.44 -5.57 -18.89
CA VAL A 164 6.56 -7.03 -18.87
C VAL A 164 5.41 -7.70 -19.61
N LEU A 165 4.15 -7.41 -19.23
CA LEU A 165 2.98 -8.04 -19.81
C LEU A 165 2.82 -7.71 -21.30
N GLY A 166 3.13 -6.48 -21.69
CA GLY A 166 3.05 -6.03 -23.08
C GLY A 166 4.17 -6.57 -23.99
N ASN A 167 5.27 -7.13 -23.46
CA ASN A 167 6.46 -7.47 -24.27
C ASN A 167 7.05 -8.87 -24.06
N CYS A 168 6.88 -9.48 -22.89
CA CYS A 168 7.52 -10.77 -22.59
C CYS A 168 6.60 -11.96 -22.92
N GLU A 169 7.16 -13.06 -23.43
CA GLU A 169 6.40 -14.24 -23.86
C GLU A 169 6.22 -15.29 -22.75
N ASN A 170 7.11 -15.33 -21.77
CA ASN A 170 7.14 -16.36 -20.73
C ASN A 170 7.87 -15.88 -19.46
N ALA A 171 7.73 -16.63 -18.36
CA ALA A 171 8.19 -16.21 -17.04
C ALA A 171 9.71 -15.98 -17.01
N ARG A 172 10.47 -16.88 -17.63
CA ARG A 172 11.93 -16.74 -17.68
C ARG A 172 12.37 -15.51 -18.48
N GLN A 173 11.75 -15.27 -19.63
CA GLN A 173 12.04 -14.05 -20.41
C GLN A 173 11.69 -12.80 -19.62
N ALA A 174 10.61 -12.80 -18.84
CA ALA A 174 10.27 -11.67 -17.98
C ALA A 174 11.37 -11.39 -16.93
N VAL A 175 11.90 -12.42 -16.25
CA VAL A 175 13.04 -12.26 -15.33
C VAL A 175 14.28 -11.74 -16.04
N GLU A 176 14.62 -12.30 -17.20
CA GLU A 176 15.80 -11.87 -17.99
C GLU A 176 15.65 -10.43 -18.49
N PHE A 177 14.44 -10.02 -18.89
CA PHE A 177 14.11 -8.64 -19.26
C PHE A 177 14.32 -7.68 -18.08
N ILE A 178 13.75 -7.98 -16.92
CA ILE A 178 13.89 -7.12 -15.73
C ILE A 178 15.35 -7.06 -15.29
N ALA A 179 16.07 -8.19 -15.33
CA ALA A 179 17.49 -8.26 -15.04
C ALA A 179 18.32 -7.32 -15.93
N ASP A 180 18.06 -7.32 -17.25
CA ASP A 180 18.73 -6.42 -18.19
C ASP A 180 18.36 -4.95 -17.96
N GLU A 181 17.08 -4.65 -17.72
CA GLU A 181 16.61 -3.29 -17.46
C GLU A 181 17.21 -2.70 -16.16
N VAL A 182 17.19 -3.47 -15.06
CA VAL A 182 17.79 -3.06 -13.79
C VAL A 182 19.31 -2.92 -13.90
N ALA A 183 19.99 -3.85 -14.57
CA ALA A 183 21.45 -3.76 -14.71
C ALA A 183 21.91 -2.58 -15.57
N THR A 184 21.12 -2.17 -16.57
CA THR A 184 21.55 -1.16 -17.56
C THR A 184 20.96 0.23 -17.32
N LYS A 185 19.72 0.33 -16.83
CA LYS A 185 19.01 1.59 -16.58
C LYS A 185 18.76 1.86 -15.10
N GLY A 186 18.92 0.84 -14.26
CA GLY A 186 18.72 0.91 -12.83
C GLY A 186 17.25 0.82 -12.41
N ALA A 187 17.04 0.70 -11.10
CA ALA A 187 15.73 0.75 -10.44
C ALA A 187 15.64 1.97 -9.52
N ALA A 188 14.46 2.59 -9.45
CA ALA A 188 14.21 3.74 -8.57
C ALA A 188 13.88 3.35 -7.13
N GLU A 189 13.65 2.05 -6.88
CA GLU A 189 13.09 1.54 -5.65
C GLU A 189 13.38 0.04 -5.50
N GLY A 190 13.21 -0.48 -4.28
CA GLY A 190 13.37 -1.89 -3.98
C GLY A 190 12.02 -2.62 -4.02
N ASN A 191 11.97 -3.79 -4.65
CA ASN A 191 10.72 -4.53 -4.89
C ASN A 191 10.91 -6.05 -4.85
N GLY A 192 9.91 -6.76 -4.38
CA GLY A 192 9.68 -8.18 -4.60
C GLY A 192 8.63 -8.40 -5.70
N LEU A 193 8.86 -9.37 -6.58
CA LEU A 193 8.08 -9.60 -7.81
C LEU A 193 7.83 -11.09 -8.00
N VAL A 194 6.68 -11.47 -8.57
CA VAL A 194 6.42 -12.84 -9.03
C VAL A 194 6.04 -12.84 -10.50
N VAL A 195 6.69 -13.70 -11.28
CA VAL A 195 6.28 -14.03 -12.65
C VAL A 195 6.11 -15.52 -12.81
N ALA A 196 5.08 -15.92 -13.54
CA ALA A 196 4.79 -17.33 -13.76
C ALA A 196 4.28 -17.57 -15.18
N ASP A 197 4.40 -18.82 -15.61
CA ASP A 197 3.71 -19.36 -16.78
C ASP A 197 3.30 -20.81 -16.46
N SER A 198 2.82 -21.54 -17.47
CA SER A 198 2.38 -22.93 -17.27
C SER A 198 3.49 -23.91 -16.86
N LYS A 199 4.76 -23.50 -16.83
CA LYS A 199 5.94 -24.35 -16.59
C LYS A 199 6.76 -23.91 -15.38
N GLU A 200 6.97 -22.60 -15.24
CA GLU A 200 7.88 -22.03 -14.25
C GLU A 200 7.21 -20.91 -13.45
N LEU A 201 7.61 -20.77 -12.19
CA LEU A 201 7.33 -19.61 -11.35
C LEU A 201 8.67 -19.10 -10.85
N TRP A 202 8.88 -17.79 -10.93
CA TRP A 202 10.07 -17.10 -10.45
C TRP A 202 9.68 -16.01 -9.46
N TYR A 203 10.42 -15.93 -8.36
CA TYR A 203 10.35 -14.82 -7.41
C TYR A 203 11.63 -14.00 -7.53
N MET A 204 11.52 -12.68 -7.66
CA MET A 204 12.64 -11.78 -7.86
C MET A 204 12.62 -10.64 -6.86
N GLU A 205 13.77 -10.36 -6.25
CA GLU A 205 13.99 -9.17 -5.42
C GLU A 205 14.97 -8.23 -6.13
N ILE A 206 14.55 -6.98 -6.32
CA ILE A 206 15.40 -5.85 -6.75
C ILE A 206 15.85 -5.13 -5.49
N TYR A 207 17.12 -5.23 -5.14
CA TYR A 207 17.66 -4.76 -3.87
C TYR A 207 17.95 -3.26 -3.87
N THR A 208 18.68 -2.81 -4.89
CA THR A 208 19.29 -1.47 -4.96
C THR A 208 19.20 -0.94 -6.39
N GLY A 209 19.94 0.14 -6.71
CA GLY A 209 19.98 0.70 -8.06
C GLY A 209 20.20 -0.34 -9.15
N HIS A 210 21.13 -1.29 -8.97
CA HIS A 210 21.48 -2.27 -10.02
C HIS A 210 21.60 -3.72 -9.52
N GLN A 211 21.37 -3.97 -8.22
CA GLN A 211 21.46 -5.33 -7.66
C GLN A 211 20.08 -6.00 -7.57
N PHE A 212 20.01 -7.25 -8.07
CA PHE A 212 18.84 -8.11 -7.96
C PHE A 212 19.24 -9.59 -7.84
N VAL A 213 18.30 -10.40 -7.34
CA VAL A 213 18.34 -11.87 -7.42
C VAL A 213 16.94 -12.38 -7.71
N ALA A 214 16.84 -13.27 -8.68
CA ALA A 214 15.64 -14.05 -8.98
C ALA A 214 15.88 -15.53 -8.69
N MET A 215 14.92 -16.18 -8.06
CA MET A 215 14.90 -17.61 -7.73
C MET A 215 13.75 -18.29 -8.47
N LYS A 216 14.05 -19.37 -9.20
CA LYS A 216 13.03 -20.29 -9.69
C LYS A 216 12.42 -21.01 -8.50
N TYR A 217 11.13 -20.85 -8.32
CA TYR A 217 10.47 -21.26 -7.09
C TYR A 217 10.32 -22.79 -7.00
N PRO A 218 10.71 -23.41 -5.87
CA PRO A 218 10.62 -24.86 -5.69
C PRO A 218 9.18 -25.34 -5.50
N SER A 219 8.87 -26.55 -5.96
CA SER A 219 7.52 -27.10 -5.93
C SER A 219 7.06 -27.59 -4.55
N ASP A 220 7.97 -27.82 -3.62
CA ASP A 220 7.72 -28.42 -2.31
C ASP A 220 7.81 -27.43 -1.15
N LYS A 221 7.75 -26.13 -1.43
CA LYS A 221 7.84 -25.05 -0.44
C LYS A 221 6.69 -24.08 -0.56
N PHE A 222 6.41 -23.39 0.54
CA PHE A 222 5.58 -22.19 0.53
C PHE A 222 6.34 -21.02 1.12
N SER A 223 5.93 -19.80 0.79
CA SER A 223 6.55 -18.56 1.28
C SER A 223 5.44 -17.56 1.58
N VAL A 224 5.65 -16.77 2.63
CA VAL A 224 4.90 -15.55 2.90
C VAL A 224 5.93 -14.44 2.96
N PHE A 225 5.78 -13.43 2.11
CA PHE A 225 6.76 -12.35 1.97
C PHE A 225 6.08 -10.98 2.15
N PRO A 226 6.64 -10.10 2.99
CA PRO A 226 6.02 -8.84 3.33
C PRO A 226 6.73 -7.66 2.63
N ASN A 227 6.48 -6.43 3.08
CA ASN A 227 7.23 -5.24 2.63
C ASN A 227 8.65 -5.17 3.22
N SER A 228 9.48 -6.14 2.86
CA SER A 228 10.90 -6.25 3.16
C SER A 228 11.48 -7.27 2.18
N PHE A 229 12.76 -7.14 1.83
CA PHE A 229 13.47 -8.28 1.26
C PHE A 229 13.36 -9.46 2.22
N TRP A 230 13.23 -10.65 1.68
CA TRP A 230 12.94 -11.85 2.47
C TRP A 230 13.73 -13.08 2.01
N LEU A 231 14.34 -13.09 0.83
CA LEU A 231 15.29 -14.14 0.45
C LEU A 231 16.44 -14.22 1.46
N ASN A 232 16.69 -15.42 2.00
CA ASN A 232 17.79 -15.64 2.96
C ASN A 232 19.02 -16.22 2.24
N GLU A 233 19.59 -17.31 2.75
CA GLU A 233 20.81 -17.93 2.21
C GLU A 233 20.58 -18.54 0.82
N CYS A 234 21.41 -18.11 -0.15
CA CYS A 234 21.44 -18.60 -1.52
C CYS A 234 22.86 -19.03 -1.90
N ASN A 235 22.98 -20.09 -2.72
CA ASN A 235 24.24 -20.43 -3.38
C ASN A 235 24.23 -19.92 -4.84
N LEU A 236 25.08 -18.92 -5.11
CA LEU A 236 25.17 -18.24 -6.40
C LEU A 236 26.48 -18.60 -7.10
N THR A 237 26.79 -19.90 -7.18
CA THR A 237 27.89 -20.39 -8.01
C THR A 237 27.57 -20.11 -9.47
N VAL A 238 28.48 -19.43 -10.18
CA VAL A 238 28.28 -19.07 -11.60
C VAL A 238 28.23 -20.34 -12.47
N GLY A 239 27.15 -20.51 -13.20
CA GLY A 239 26.99 -21.55 -14.22
C GLY A 239 27.18 -20.99 -15.63
N GLU A 240 26.47 -19.90 -15.91
CA GLU A 240 26.55 -19.17 -17.17
C GLU A 240 26.67 -17.66 -16.89
N GLU A 241 27.62 -17.01 -17.56
CA GLU A 241 27.76 -15.55 -17.55
C GLU A 241 27.06 -14.97 -18.79
N LYS A 242 26.08 -14.08 -18.57
CA LYS A 242 25.47 -13.26 -19.63
C LYS A 242 26.16 -11.90 -19.67
N GLU A 243 25.71 -10.98 -20.53
CA GLU A 243 26.30 -9.65 -20.62
C GLU A 243 26.08 -8.85 -19.33
N ASN A 244 24.83 -8.78 -18.84
CA ASN A 244 24.46 -7.94 -17.70
C ASN A 244 24.24 -8.70 -16.38
N TYR A 245 24.07 -10.02 -16.44
CA TYR A 245 23.73 -10.85 -15.28
C TYR A 245 24.38 -12.24 -15.36
N ASN A 246 24.24 -13.03 -14.29
CA ASN A 246 24.69 -14.41 -14.23
C ASN A 246 23.52 -15.36 -13.99
N VAL A 247 23.66 -16.59 -14.47
CA VAL A 247 22.78 -17.72 -14.13
C VAL A 247 23.57 -18.69 -13.27
N SER A 248 22.97 -19.18 -12.19
CA SER A 248 23.63 -20.13 -11.28
C SER A 248 23.90 -21.48 -11.95
N ALA A 249 24.86 -22.24 -11.41
CA ALA A 249 25.27 -23.54 -11.93
C ALA A 249 24.15 -24.60 -11.94
N ASP A 250 23.18 -24.48 -11.02
CA ASP A 250 21.97 -25.31 -10.98
C ASP A 250 20.82 -24.75 -11.83
N GLY A 251 20.98 -23.56 -12.42
CA GLY A 251 19.95 -22.87 -13.20
C GLY A 251 18.77 -22.34 -12.38
N MET A 252 18.87 -22.37 -11.04
CA MET A 252 17.79 -21.95 -10.14
C MET A 252 17.78 -20.46 -9.84
N TYR A 253 18.86 -19.75 -10.18
CA TYR A 253 18.99 -18.32 -9.92
C TYR A 253 19.46 -17.53 -11.13
N ILE A 254 18.91 -16.32 -11.28
CA ILE A 254 19.38 -15.27 -12.19
C ILE A 254 19.71 -14.06 -11.32
N TYR A 255 20.93 -13.53 -11.38
CA TYR A 255 21.37 -12.53 -10.40
C TYR A 255 22.40 -11.54 -10.95
N SER A 256 22.48 -10.36 -10.34
CA SER A 256 23.45 -9.32 -10.69
C SER A 256 24.89 -9.78 -10.48
N LYS A 257 25.78 -9.42 -11.41
CA LYS A 257 27.20 -9.79 -11.34
C LYS A 257 27.89 -9.29 -10.08
N ASP A 258 27.49 -8.11 -9.61
CA ASP A 258 28.12 -7.41 -8.50
C ASP A 258 27.42 -7.64 -7.14
N ILE A 259 26.49 -8.59 -7.04
CA ILE A 259 25.71 -8.84 -5.81
C ILE A 259 26.60 -9.13 -4.58
N PHE A 260 27.75 -9.78 -4.75
CA PHE A 260 28.72 -9.98 -3.65
C PHE A 260 29.57 -8.74 -3.39
N LYS A 261 29.94 -8.04 -4.48
CA LYS A 261 30.84 -6.90 -4.44
C LYS A 261 30.20 -5.71 -3.73
N VAL A 262 28.95 -5.37 -4.05
CA VAL A 262 28.23 -4.25 -3.43
C VAL A 262 28.08 -4.48 -1.93
N ALA A 263 27.62 -5.66 -1.50
CA ALA A 263 27.53 -6.03 -0.09
C ALA A 263 28.90 -6.04 0.63
N SER A 264 29.97 -6.46 -0.06
CA SER A 264 31.33 -6.46 0.51
C SER A 264 31.88 -5.05 0.69
N ASP A 265 31.71 -4.19 -0.31
CA ASP A 265 32.15 -2.79 -0.26
C ASP A 265 31.38 -2.01 0.82
N ALA A 266 30.09 -2.31 0.99
CA ALA A 266 29.23 -1.79 2.05
C ALA A 266 29.55 -2.38 3.45
N LYS A 267 30.35 -3.45 3.52
CA LYS A 267 30.68 -4.21 4.74
C LYS A 267 29.45 -4.85 5.42
N THR A 268 28.41 -5.13 4.63
CA THR A 268 27.19 -5.78 5.11
C THR A 268 27.13 -7.25 4.75
N LEU A 269 27.99 -7.74 3.84
CA LEU A 269 27.98 -9.13 3.37
C LEU A 269 27.87 -10.15 4.53
N LYS A 270 26.76 -10.88 4.53
CA LYS A 270 26.54 -12.08 5.33
C LYS A 270 26.65 -13.29 4.41
N GLY A 271 27.76 -14.00 4.50
CA GLY A 271 28.04 -15.13 3.62
C GLY A 271 29.53 -15.28 3.36
N ASP A 272 29.87 -15.96 2.28
CA ASP A 272 31.24 -16.20 1.85
C ASP A 272 31.32 -16.18 0.31
N GLU A 273 32.04 -15.19 -0.22
CA GLU A 273 32.24 -15.04 -1.66
C GLU A 273 33.03 -16.21 -2.26
N ALA A 274 33.92 -16.86 -1.49
CA ALA A 274 34.71 -17.99 -1.99
C ALA A 274 33.83 -19.24 -2.26
N SER A 275 32.90 -19.55 -1.35
CA SER A 275 31.89 -20.59 -1.54
C SER A 275 30.65 -20.13 -2.30
N ARG A 276 30.59 -18.84 -2.68
CA ARG A 276 29.46 -18.20 -3.37
C ARG A 276 28.15 -18.34 -2.59
N SER A 277 28.22 -18.34 -1.26
CA SER A 277 27.04 -18.29 -0.39
C SER A 277 26.78 -16.86 0.08
N ILE A 278 25.54 -16.41 0.05
CA ILE A 278 25.10 -15.11 0.54
C ILE A 278 23.71 -15.22 1.17
N ASP A 279 23.56 -14.69 2.39
CA ASP A 279 22.27 -14.38 2.99
C ASP A 279 21.84 -12.98 2.49
N LEU A 280 20.87 -12.97 1.58
CA LEU A 280 20.45 -11.74 0.89
C LEU A 280 19.76 -10.78 1.83
N TYR A 281 18.83 -11.26 2.66
CA TYR A 281 18.22 -10.50 3.75
C TYR A 281 19.30 -9.88 4.64
N GLY A 282 20.20 -10.71 5.16
CA GLY A 282 21.23 -10.25 6.09
C GLY A 282 22.22 -9.25 5.50
N SER A 283 22.37 -9.24 4.17
CA SER A 283 23.30 -8.36 3.45
C SER A 283 22.67 -7.08 2.94
N TYR A 284 21.39 -7.11 2.55
CA TYR A 284 20.72 -6.03 1.81
C TYR A 284 19.50 -5.44 2.50
N ALA A 285 18.77 -6.17 3.35
CA ALA A 285 17.53 -5.68 3.94
C ALA A 285 17.76 -4.48 4.87
N GLY A 286 16.84 -3.52 4.82
CA GLY A 286 16.72 -2.44 5.78
C GLY A 286 16.13 -2.90 7.11
N GLU A 287 15.79 -1.94 7.98
CA GLU A 287 15.21 -2.23 9.29
C GLU A 287 13.85 -2.93 9.17
N LEU A 288 13.69 -4.05 9.88
CA LEU A 288 12.43 -4.78 9.94
C LEU A 288 11.46 -4.10 10.91
N ARG A 289 10.29 -3.70 10.39
CA ARG A 289 9.19 -3.15 11.18
C ARG A 289 8.40 -4.27 11.87
N ASP A 290 7.93 -4.02 13.10
CA ASP A 290 7.12 -4.99 13.83
C ASP A 290 5.79 -5.31 13.11
N SER A 291 5.21 -4.31 12.42
CA SER A 291 4.05 -4.49 11.53
C SER A 291 4.31 -5.42 10.34
N THR A 292 5.57 -5.58 9.93
CA THR A 292 5.98 -6.50 8.86
C THR A 292 6.16 -7.91 9.44
N GLU A 293 6.78 -8.01 10.62
CA GLU A 293 6.94 -9.27 11.35
C GLU A 293 5.59 -9.93 11.69
N SER A 294 4.61 -9.17 12.19
CA SER A 294 3.29 -9.68 12.58
C SER A 294 2.57 -10.39 11.44
N ARG A 295 2.63 -9.79 10.24
CA ARG A 295 2.00 -10.32 9.02
C ARG A 295 2.66 -11.61 8.56
N VAL A 296 3.99 -11.67 8.49
CA VAL A 296 4.69 -12.90 8.08
C VAL A 296 4.42 -14.03 9.08
N CYS A 297 4.54 -13.73 10.38
CA CYS A 297 4.30 -14.68 11.46
C CYS A 297 2.89 -15.28 11.38
N SER A 298 1.89 -14.41 11.23
CA SER A 298 0.50 -14.82 11.09
C SER A 298 0.24 -15.57 9.78
N GLY A 299 0.79 -15.10 8.65
CA GLY A 299 0.67 -15.75 7.36
C GLY A 299 1.28 -17.15 7.34
N ILE A 300 2.46 -17.35 7.93
CA ILE A 300 3.08 -18.68 8.02
C ILE A 300 2.19 -19.61 8.84
N LYS A 301 1.63 -19.14 9.96
CA LYS A 301 0.72 -19.95 10.79
C LYS A 301 -0.59 -20.34 10.09
N GLN A 302 -1.03 -19.59 9.09
CA GLN A 302 -2.19 -19.97 8.26
C GLN A 302 -1.98 -21.32 7.56
N PHE A 303 -0.74 -21.58 7.11
CA PHE A 303 -0.37 -22.79 6.37
C PHE A 303 0.36 -23.82 7.22
N LYS A 304 0.94 -23.40 8.35
CA LYS A 304 1.65 -24.22 9.31
C LYS A 304 1.27 -23.83 10.74
N PRO A 305 0.11 -24.26 11.27
CA PRO A 305 -0.41 -23.80 12.57
C PRO A 305 0.55 -24.04 13.76
N ASP A 306 1.33 -25.12 13.69
CA ASP A 306 2.33 -25.51 14.68
C ASP A 306 3.70 -24.82 14.49
N ALA A 307 3.80 -23.87 13.54
CA ALA A 307 5.01 -23.08 13.35
C ALA A 307 5.43 -22.41 14.66
N SER A 308 6.73 -22.50 14.95
CA SER A 308 7.39 -21.77 16.01
C SER A 308 8.48 -20.90 15.38
N PHE A 309 8.71 -19.76 16.02
CA PHE A 309 9.50 -18.68 15.48
C PHE A 309 10.64 -18.37 16.45
N ASP A 310 11.87 -18.37 15.96
CA ASP A 310 13.06 -17.96 16.69
C ASP A 310 13.61 -16.69 16.06
N GLY A 311 13.65 -15.59 16.81
CA GLY A 311 13.93 -14.26 16.28
C GLY A 311 12.77 -13.64 15.50
N LYS A 312 13.07 -12.59 14.73
CA LYS A 312 12.09 -11.79 13.95
C LYS A 312 12.08 -12.10 12.45
N VAL A 313 13.09 -12.82 11.95
CA VAL A 313 13.30 -13.11 10.53
C VAL A 313 13.25 -14.61 10.35
N TYR A 314 12.44 -15.05 9.37
CA TYR A 314 12.14 -16.46 9.16
C TYR A 314 12.59 -16.90 7.78
N PRO A 315 12.88 -18.20 7.58
CA PRO A 315 13.19 -18.72 6.26
C PRO A 315 12.12 -18.32 5.23
N PHE A 316 12.53 -17.80 4.08
CA PHE A 316 11.62 -17.54 2.96
C PHE A 316 10.90 -18.83 2.56
N LEU A 317 11.68 -19.88 2.28
CA LEU A 317 11.17 -21.19 1.94
C LEU A 317 10.75 -21.95 3.21
N GLN A 318 9.44 -22.12 3.38
CA GLN A 318 8.81 -22.85 4.48
C GLN A 318 8.30 -24.23 4.04
N ASP A 319 8.33 -25.18 4.97
CA ASP A 319 7.73 -26.51 4.82
C ASP A 319 6.44 -26.63 5.64
N THR A 320 5.44 -27.34 5.10
CA THR A 320 4.23 -27.74 5.83
C THR A 320 3.82 -29.17 5.51
N THR A 321 3.10 -29.80 6.44
CA THR A 321 2.41 -31.09 6.22
C THR A 321 0.94 -30.91 5.85
N LYS A 322 0.39 -29.70 6.01
CA LYS A 322 -0.98 -29.35 5.59
C LYS A 322 -1.04 -29.36 4.07
N LYS A 323 -2.06 -30.01 3.51
CA LYS A 323 -2.41 -29.85 2.10
C LYS A 323 -3.20 -28.56 1.93
N ILE A 324 -2.61 -27.61 1.23
CA ILE A 324 -3.14 -26.26 1.10
C ILE A 324 -4.17 -26.24 -0.02
N THR A 325 -5.35 -25.70 0.27
CA THR A 325 -6.44 -25.50 -0.69
C THR A 325 -6.47 -24.04 -1.14
N LEU A 326 -7.15 -23.74 -2.24
CA LEU A 326 -7.38 -22.35 -2.66
C LEU A 326 -8.16 -21.55 -1.60
N SER A 327 -9.12 -22.18 -0.92
CA SER A 327 -9.85 -21.56 0.19
C SER A 327 -8.95 -21.19 1.37
N ASP A 328 -7.89 -21.97 1.64
CA ASP A 328 -6.90 -21.60 2.67
C ASP A 328 -6.15 -20.30 2.32
N VAL A 329 -5.91 -20.06 1.02
CA VAL A 329 -5.25 -18.85 0.52
C VAL A 329 -6.22 -17.66 0.51
N PHE A 330 -7.51 -17.89 0.24
CA PHE A 330 -8.54 -16.85 0.45
C PHE A 330 -8.58 -16.43 1.92
N ALA A 331 -8.56 -17.39 2.84
CA ALA A 331 -8.49 -17.12 4.28
C ALA A 331 -7.17 -16.42 4.70
N PHE A 332 -6.04 -16.70 4.04
CA PHE A 332 -4.79 -15.95 4.25
C PHE A 332 -4.97 -14.46 4.03
N THR A 333 -5.59 -14.04 2.92
CA THR A 333 -5.80 -12.62 2.60
C THR A 333 -6.75 -11.91 3.59
N ARG A 334 -7.56 -12.67 4.32
CA ARG A 334 -8.51 -12.18 5.34
C ARG A 334 -7.97 -12.25 6.76
N ASN A 335 -6.76 -12.78 6.94
CA ASN A 335 -6.23 -13.06 8.27
C ASN A 335 -5.94 -11.77 9.05
N ARG A 336 -6.52 -11.66 10.25
CA ARG A 336 -6.35 -10.53 11.17
C ARG A 336 -5.73 -10.94 12.50
N LEU A 337 -4.69 -11.78 12.43
CA LEU A 337 -3.87 -12.23 13.57
C LEU A 337 -4.60 -13.16 14.55
N GLU A 338 -5.77 -13.69 14.19
CA GLU A 338 -6.54 -14.59 15.06
C GLU A 338 -5.76 -15.87 15.39
N ASN A 339 -4.92 -16.33 14.47
CA ASN A 339 -4.06 -17.49 14.66
C ASN A 339 -2.82 -17.25 15.54
N LEU A 340 -2.63 -16.00 15.99
CA LEU A 340 -1.65 -15.61 16.99
C LEU A 340 -2.28 -15.33 18.36
N ASP A 341 -3.61 -15.53 18.50
CA ASP A 341 -4.39 -15.12 19.67
C ASP A 341 -4.21 -13.61 19.99
N LYS A 342 -4.08 -12.78 18.94
CA LYS A 342 -3.91 -11.33 19.04
C LYS A 342 -5.06 -10.60 18.37
N VAL A 343 -5.40 -9.43 18.90
CA VAL A 343 -6.36 -8.51 18.28
C VAL A 343 -5.58 -7.57 17.36
N ALA A 344 -5.93 -7.56 16.08
CA ALA A 344 -5.33 -6.66 15.11
C ALA A 344 -5.67 -5.19 15.38
N ASP A 345 -4.71 -4.31 15.11
CA ASP A 345 -4.87 -2.86 15.18
C ASP A 345 -4.29 -2.16 13.94
N ASP A 346 -5.09 -2.12 12.88
CA ASP A 346 -4.79 -1.41 11.63
C ASP A 346 -5.21 0.07 11.64
N LEU A 347 -5.88 0.54 12.70
CA LEU A 347 -6.27 1.94 12.86
C LEU A 347 -5.16 2.79 13.49
N SER A 348 -4.40 2.22 14.43
CA SER A 348 -3.30 2.93 15.10
C SER A 348 -1.93 2.68 14.44
N ARG A 349 -1.79 1.62 13.62
CA ARG A 349 -0.54 1.13 13.00
C ARG A 349 0.58 0.89 14.02
N GLY A 350 0.25 0.22 15.12
CA GLY A 350 1.24 -0.35 16.05
C GLY A 350 1.87 -1.66 15.54
N ASP A 351 2.43 -2.44 16.47
CA ASP A 351 3.17 -3.68 16.19
C ASP A 351 2.28 -4.83 15.66
N LEU A 352 0.95 -4.70 15.74
CA LEU A 352 -0.02 -5.75 15.44
C LEU A 352 -0.82 -5.46 14.17
N TYR A 353 -0.10 -5.30 13.06
CA TYR A 353 -0.72 -5.04 11.77
C TYR A 353 -1.16 -6.37 11.10
N PRO A 354 -2.44 -6.50 10.68
CA PRO A 354 -2.98 -7.69 10.04
C PRO A 354 -2.71 -7.76 8.52
N ILE A 355 -2.89 -8.94 7.92
CA ILE A 355 -2.89 -9.12 6.46
C ILE A 355 -4.18 -8.55 5.90
N GLY A 356 -5.33 -9.07 6.35
CA GLY A 356 -6.65 -8.55 5.96
C GLY A 356 -6.90 -7.20 6.61
N ASN A 357 -6.83 -6.12 5.86
CA ASN A 357 -6.88 -4.78 6.45
C ASN A 357 -7.60 -3.77 5.55
N ARG A 358 -7.84 -2.58 6.12
CA ARG A 358 -8.59 -1.52 5.44
C ARG A 358 -7.87 -0.83 4.30
N ASN A 359 -6.55 -0.98 4.21
CA ASN A 359 -5.74 -0.37 3.17
C ASN A 359 -5.63 -1.24 1.92
N THR A 360 -6.19 -2.45 1.94
CA THR A 360 -6.21 -3.35 0.79
C THR A 360 -7.07 -2.78 -0.33
N MET A 361 -6.43 -2.38 -1.41
CA MET A 361 -7.04 -1.83 -2.61
C MET A 361 -7.64 -2.92 -3.48
N GLU A 362 -6.94 -4.06 -3.53
CA GLU A 362 -7.37 -5.29 -4.16
C GLU A 362 -6.61 -6.46 -3.54
N ALA A 363 -7.13 -7.67 -3.75
CA ALA A 363 -6.40 -8.90 -3.51
C ALA A 363 -6.59 -9.82 -4.71
N HIS A 364 -5.49 -10.36 -5.23
CA HIS A 364 -5.52 -11.30 -6.33
C HIS A 364 -4.75 -12.57 -5.99
N ILE A 365 -5.25 -13.70 -6.47
CA ILE A 365 -4.66 -15.02 -6.31
C ILE A 365 -4.70 -15.77 -7.63
N TYR A 366 -3.54 -16.11 -8.16
CA TYR A 366 -3.40 -16.99 -9.31
C TYR A 366 -3.44 -18.45 -8.87
N HIS A 367 -4.35 -19.20 -9.49
CA HIS A 367 -4.44 -20.66 -9.39
C HIS A 367 -3.99 -21.27 -10.72
N ILE A 368 -2.78 -21.83 -10.75
CA ILE A 368 -2.19 -22.51 -11.90
C ILE A 368 -2.45 -24.01 -11.75
N PRO A 369 -3.43 -24.60 -12.46
CA PRO A 369 -3.72 -26.01 -12.31
C PRO A 369 -2.57 -26.87 -12.85
N LYS A 370 -2.49 -28.12 -12.38
CA LYS A 370 -1.51 -29.10 -12.90
C LYS A 370 -1.62 -29.33 -14.42
N THR A 371 -2.78 -29.04 -15.00
CA THR A 371 -3.10 -29.14 -16.42
C THR A 371 -2.88 -27.84 -17.20
N ALA A 372 -2.27 -26.82 -16.59
CA ALA A 372 -2.02 -25.53 -17.23
C ALA A 372 -1.25 -25.68 -18.55
N THR A 373 -1.57 -24.83 -19.50
CA THR A 373 -0.93 -24.73 -20.82
C THR A 373 -0.61 -23.27 -21.12
N ALA A 374 0.10 -22.97 -22.22
CA ALA A 374 0.32 -21.59 -22.63
C ALA A 374 -0.99 -20.85 -22.96
N GLU A 375 -1.99 -21.55 -23.51
CA GLU A 375 -3.30 -20.96 -23.82
C GLU A 375 -4.14 -20.74 -22.56
N TYR A 376 -3.96 -21.58 -21.54
CA TYR A 376 -4.63 -21.47 -20.25
C TYR A 376 -3.60 -21.61 -19.11
N PRO A 377 -2.88 -20.53 -18.78
CA PRO A 377 -1.85 -20.56 -17.75
C PRO A 377 -2.43 -20.66 -16.33
N GLY A 378 -3.70 -20.27 -16.12
CA GLY A 378 -4.38 -20.36 -14.83
C GLY A 378 -5.62 -19.46 -14.77
N THR A 379 -6.18 -19.33 -13.58
CA THR A 379 -7.26 -18.38 -13.25
C THR A 379 -6.75 -17.38 -12.23
N MET A 380 -7.10 -16.11 -12.40
CA MET A 380 -6.93 -15.08 -11.37
C MET A 380 -8.22 -14.99 -10.56
N TRP A 381 -8.14 -15.21 -9.26
CA TRP A 381 -9.22 -14.93 -8.34
C TRP A 381 -9.00 -13.53 -7.78
N LEU A 382 -9.89 -12.60 -8.07
CA LEU A 382 -9.75 -11.18 -7.74
C LEU A 382 -10.87 -10.72 -6.83
N ALA A 383 -10.51 -10.01 -5.76
CA ALA A 383 -11.39 -9.23 -4.92
C ALA A 383 -10.97 -7.76 -5.01
N LEU A 384 -11.80 -6.90 -5.61
CA LEU A 384 -11.56 -5.45 -5.64
C LEU A 384 -12.01 -4.82 -4.32
N GLY A 385 -11.16 -3.99 -3.73
CA GLY A 385 -11.27 -3.59 -2.33
C GLY A 385 -10.84 -4.71 -1.37
N SER A 386 -11.00 -4.49 -0.07
CA SER A 386 -10.56 -5.46 0.92
C SER A 386 -11.36 -6.79 0.85
N PRO A 387 -10.68 -7.95 0.87
CA PRO A 387 -11.34 -9.25 0.85
C PRO A 387 -12.16 -9.55 2.12
N LEU A 388 -12.06 -8.71 3.17
CA LEU A 388 -12.96 -8.79 4.33
C LEU A 388 -14.43 -8.53 3.99
N THR A 389 -14.70 -7.84 2.88
CA THR A 389 -16.06 -7.49 2.43
C THR A 389 -16.29 -7.81 0.96
N SER A 390 -15.24 -7.80 0.14
CA SER A 390 -15.31 -8.15 -1.29
C SER A 390 -15.14 -9.66 -1.51
N PRO A 391 -16.07 -10.33 -2.20
CA PRO A 391 -15.89 -11.73 -2.61
C PRO A 391 -14.83 -11.88 -3.71
N PHE A 392 -14.09 -12.99 -3.71
CA PHE A 392 -13.23 -13.36 -4.83
C PHE A 392 -14.05 -13.85 -6.02
N VAL A 393 -13.72 -13.36 -7.22
CA VAL A 393 -14.34 -13.77 -8.49
C VAL A 393 -13.26 -14.31 -9.44
N ALA A 394 -13.58 -15.33 -10.22
CA ALA A 394 -12.67 -15.90 -11.21
C ALA A 394 -12.59 -15.05 -12.50
N TYR A 395 -11.37 -14.64 -12.86
CA TYR A 395 -10.99 -13.89 -14.06
C TYR A 395 -10.07 -14.78 -14.93
N TYR A 396 -10.40 -14.86 -16.22
CA TYR A 396 -9.76 -15.79 -17.16
C TYR A 396 -8.81 -15.08 -18.15
N PRO A 397 -7.70 -15.72 -18.59
CA PRO A 397 -6.65 -15.09 -19.40
C PRO A 397 -7.12 -14.44 -20.71
N ASN A 398 -8.08 -15.07 -21.39
CA ASN A 398 -8.58 -14.64 -22.71
C ASN A 398 -9.91 -13.87 -22.65
N GLN A 399 -10.41 -13.51 -21.46
CA GLN A 399 -11.66 -12.75 -21.34
C GLN A 399 -11.52 -11.35 -21.93
N THR A 400 -12.55 -10.84 -22.57
CA THR A 400 -12.49 -9.58 -23.33
C THR A 400 -12.97 -8.37 -22.55
N ALA A 401 -13.69 -8.58 -21.45
CA ALA A 401 -14.17 -7.52 -20.56
C ALA A 401 -14.54 -8.10 -19.18
N GLY A 402 -14.60 -7.24 -18.17
CA GLY A 402 -15.29 -7.52 -16.91
C GLY A 402 -16.75 -7.02 -16.95
N ILE A 403 -17.42 -7.00 -15.79
CA ILE A 403 -18.66 -6.23 -15.61
C ILE A 403 -18.33 -4.73 -15.46
N PRO A 404 -19.21 -3.80 -15.88
CA PRO A 404 -18.96 -2.36 -15.76
C PRO A 404 -18.56 -1.89 -14.37
N GLU A 405 -19.10 -2.51 -13.31
CA GLU A 405 -18.88 -2.11 -11.92
C GLU A 405 -17.49 -2.49 -11.39
N ALA A 406 -16.86 -3.51 -11.99
CA ALA A 406 -15.46 -3.88 -11.74
C ALA A 406 -14.49 -3.06 -12.61
N GLN A 407 -15.01 -2.30 -13.57
CA GLN A 407 -14.26 -1.43 -14.48
C GLN A 407 -14.53 0.07 -14.20
N ASN A 408 -15.19 0.39 -13.09
CA ASN A 408 -15.62 1.74 -12.77
C ASN A 408 -14.45 2.58 -12.26
N GLU A 409 -13.97 3.50 -13.09
CA GLU A 409 -12.80 4.36 -12.81
C GLU A 409 -13.11 5.62 -11.96
N SER A 410 -14.31 5.73 -11.37
CA SER A 410 -14.63 6.88 -10.52
C SER A 410 -13.69 6.95 -9.32
N ASN A 411 -13.09 8.12 -9.08
CA ASN A 411 -12.29 8.42 -7.89
C ASN A 411 -13.12 9.02 -6.74
N GLU A 412 -14.43 9.11 -6.93
CA GLU A 412 -15.42 9.44 -5.89
C GLU A 412 -16.29 8.23 -5.60
N PHE A 413 -16.81 8.15 -4.36
CA PHE A 413 -17.71 7.07 -3.95
C PHE A 413 -18.86 6.88 -4.95
N ASN A 414 -19.03 5.63 -5.39
CA ASN A 414 -20.04 5.23 -6.35
C ASN A 414 -20.61 3.85 -5.95
N GLU A 415 -21.92 3.75 -5.77
CA GLU A 415 -22.58 2.49 -5.43
C GLU A 415 -22.56 1.45 -6.57
N ASP A 416 -22.35 1.89 -7.81
CA ASP A 416 -22.13 1.07 -9.01
C ASP A 416 -20.64 0.76 -9.25
N SER A 417 -19.84 0.72 -8.18
CA SER A 417 -18.44 0.29 -8.21
C SER A 417 -18.22 -0.81 -7.17
N VAL A 418 -17.64 -1.93 -7.59
CA VAL A 418 -17.31 -3.05 -6.69
C VAL A 418 -16.38 -2.58 -5.58
N TYR A 419 -15.33 -1.84 -5.94
CA TYR A 419 -14.36 -1.28 -5.00
C TYR A 419 -15.04 -0.39 -3.95
N TRP A 420 -15.77 0.63 -4.39
CA TRP A 420 -16.35 1.63 -3.48
C TRP A 420 -17.41 1.02 -2.56
N LEU A 421 -18.23 0.10 -3.06
CA LEU A 421 -19.24 -0.58 -2.27
C LEU A 421 -18.59 -1.52 -1.22
N ALA A 422 -17.51 -2.20 -1.57
CA ALA A 422 -16.76 -3.04 -0.64
C ALA A 422 -16.11 -2.20 0.47
N MET A 423 -15.52 -1.05 0.13
CA MET A 423 -14.86 -0.17 1.09
C MET A 423 -15.86 0.54 2.02
N ASP A 424 -17.00 1.02 1.51
CA ASP A 424 -18.06 1.59 2.36
C ASP A 424 -18.59 0.55 3.36
N THR A 425 -18.80 -0.69 2.89
CA THR A 425 -19.19 -1.81 3.75
C THR A 425 -18.18 -2.01 4.87
N LEU A 426 -16.88 -2.02 4.55
CA LEU A 426 -15.82 -2.23 5.53
C LEU A 426 -15.75 -1.10 6.57
N PHE A 427 -15.92 0.14 6.14
CA PHE A 427 -15.94 1.30 7.03
C PHE A 427 -17.08 1.23 8.06
N MET A 428 -18.25 0.74 7.67
CA MET A 428 -19.35 0.49 8.61
C MET A 428 -19.02 -0.67 9.56
N ILE A 429 -18.41 -1.76 9.06
CA ILE A 429 -17.99 -2.89 9.89
C ILE A 429 -17.00 -2.46 10.98
N GLU A 430 -16.08 -1.54 10.68
CA GLU A 430 -15.04 -1.07 11.61
C GLU A 430 -15.61 -0.48 12.92
N TYR A 431 -16.85 -0.01 12.94
CA TYR A 431 -17.50 0.52 14.14
C TYR A 431 -17.83 -0.55 15.18
N ASN A 432 -18.17 -1.75 14.71
CA ASN A 432 -18.42 -2.89 15.58
C ASN A 432 -18.19 -4.17 14.81
N ARG A 433 -16.90 -4.53 14.66
CA ARG A 433 -16.49 -5.66 13.83
C ARG A 433 -17.09 -6.98 14.33
N GLU A 434 -17.15 -7.18 15.65
CA GLU A 434 -17.75 -8.39 16.24
C GLU A 434 -19.22 -8.57 15.85
N LEU A 435 -19.98 -7.48 15.78
CA LEU A 435 -21.39 -7.51 15.39
C LEU A 435 -21.58 -7.62 13.87
N LEU A 436 -20.78 -6.90 13.08
CA LEU A 436 -21.07 -6.64 11.67
C LEU A 436 -20.29 -7.53 10.71
N GLN A 437 -19.03 -7.89 11.02
CA GLN A 437 -18.21 -8.74 10.15
C GLN A 437 -18.82 -10.12 9.86
N PRO A 438 -19.46 -10.82 10.83
CA PRO A 438 -20.05 -12.13 10.56
C PRO A 438 -21.08 -12.14 9.42
N ILE A 439 -21.78 -11.04 9.18
CA ILE A 439 -22.80 -10.90 8.12
C ILE A 439 -22.14 -11.00 6.74
N ALA A 440 -21.05 -10.26 6.55
CA ALA A 440 -20.26 -10.32 5.32
C ALA A 440 -19.62 -11.71 5.18
N THR A 441 -18.96 -12.20 6.23
CA THR A 441 -18.25 -13.48 6.23
C THR A 441 -19.16 -14.65 5.86
N GLU A 442 -20.38 -14.73 6.40
CA GLU A 442 -21.31 -15.81 6.10
C GLU A 442 -21.70 -15.86 4.62
N LYS A 443 -22.11 -14.70 4.06
CA LYS A 443 -22.58 -14.60 2.67
C LYS A 443 -21.43 -14.80 1.67
N ILE A 444 -20.26 -14.21 1.94
CA ILE A 444 -19.05 -14.39 1.12
C ILE A 444 -18.64 -15.86 1.10
N ASN A 445 -18.54 -16.50 2.27
CA ASN A 445 -18.15 -17.91 2.35
C ASN A 445 -19.14 -18.83 1.62
N ALA A 446 -20.44 -18.53 1.69
CA ALA A 446 -21.46 -19.30 0.98
C ALA A 446 -21.31 -19.17 -0.54
N LEU A 447 -21.09 -17.95 -1.04
CA LEU A 447 -20.86 -17.68 -2.47
C LEU A 447 -19.57 -18.35 -2.96
N GLU A 448 -18.44 -18.11 -2.30
CA GLU A 448 -17.13 -18.63 -2.72
C GLU A 448 -17.09 -20.16 -2.64
N SER A 449 -17.78 -20.77 -1.67
CA SER A 449 -17.90 -22.23 -1.59
C SER A 449 -18.71 -22.85 -2.73
N GLU A 450 -19.55 -22.09 -3.41
CA GLU A 450 -20.25 -22.50 -4.63
C GLU A 450 -19.33 -22.29 -5.84
N GLU A 451 -18.74 -21.11 -5.98
CA GLU A 451 -17.86 -20.76 -7.10
C GLU A 451 -16.62 -21.65 -7.17
N LEU A 452 -16.01 -22.00 -6.03
CA LEU A 452 -14.88 -22.93 -5.98
C LEU A 452 -15.23 -24.34 -6.48
N LYS A 453 -16.49 -24.78 -6.36
CA LYS A 453 -16.93 -26.08 -6.88
C LYS A 453 -17.17 -26.03 -8.39
N ASP A 454 -17.60 -24.88 -8.87
CA ASP A 454 -17.91 -24.64 -10.29
C ASP A 454 -16.70 -24.07 -11.06
N ALA A 455 -15.55 -23.93 -10.39
CA ALA A 455 -14.32 -23.37 -10.94
C ALA A 455 -13.86 -24.13 -12.19
N VAL A 456 -13.86 -23.42 -13.32
CA VAL A 456 -13.29 -23.93 -14.58
C VAL A 456 -11.78 -23.75 -14.56
N THR A 457 -11.05 -24.84 -14.78
CA THR A 457 -9.57 -24.92 -14.79
C THR A 457 -9.01 -25.36 -16.15
N THR A 458 -9.78 -25.13 -17.21
CA THR A 458 -9.45 -25.48 -18.59
C THR A 458 -9.76 -24.34 -19.53
N MET A 459 -9.11 -24.32 -20.69
CA MET A 459 -9.34 -23.29 -21.69
C MET A 459 -10.79 -23.25 -22.18
N MET A 460 -11.35 -22.05 -22.25
CA MET A 460 -12.65 -21.74 -22.85
C MET A 460 -12.44 -20.81 -24.06
N SER A 461 -13.44 -20.69 -24.94
CA SER A 461 -13.44 -19.56 -25.88
C SER A 461 -13.49 -18.23 -25.14
N ALA A 462 -13.05 -17.15 -25.79
CA ALA A 462 -13.05 -15.82 -25.17
C ALA A 462 -14.47 -15.37 -24.80
N GLU A 463 -15.47 -15.72 -25.63
CA GLU A 463 -16.88 -15.46 -25.39
C GLU A 463 -17.42 -16.23 -24.18
N GLU A 464 -17.09 -17.52 -24.06
CA GLU A 464 -17.50 -18.34 -22.91
C GLU A 464 -16.85 -17.86 -21.61
N ALA A 465 -15.55 -17.56 -21.65
CA ALA A 465 -14.80 -17.03 -20.51
C ALA A 465 -15.37 -15.69 -20.03
N THR A 466 -15.63 -14.78 -20.96
CA THR A 466 -16.24 -13.48 -20.67
C THR A 466 -17.64 -13.64 -20.10
N ALA A 467 -18.47 -14.51 -20.69
CA ALA A 467 -19.85 -14.71 -20.21
C ALA A 467 -19.90 -15.38 -18.83
N LEU A 468 -18.99 -16.33 -18.54
CA LEU A 468 -18.90 -16.98 -17.24
C LEU A 468 -18.44 -15.99 -16.17
N ASN A 469 -17.34 -15.25 -16.44
CA ASN A 469 -16.89 -14.20 -15.53
C ASN A 469 -18.00 -13.17 -15.26
N GLN A 470 -18.67 -12.65 -16.30
CA GLN A 470 -19.74 -11.67 -16.11
C GLN A 470 -20.91 -12.21 -15.29
N LYS A 471 -21.28 -13.48 -15.49
CA LYS A 471 -22.32 -14.14 -14.68
C LYS A 471 -21.92 -14.20 -13.20
N ASP A 472 -20.71 -14.65 -12.91
CA ASP A 472 -20.24 -14.87 -11.54
C ASP A 472 -19.92 -13.53 -10.85
N ALA A 473 -19.27 -12.60 -11.54
CA ALA A 473 -19.03 -11.23 -11.09
C ALA A 473 -20.33 -10.47 -10.79
N THR A 474 -21.36 -10.62 -11.63
CA THR A 474 -22.68 -10.02 -11.36
C THR A 474 -23.28 -10.61 -10.09
N LYS A 475 -23.23 -11.93 -9.92
CA LYS A 475 -23.74 -12.60 -8.71
C LYS A 475 -22.98 -12.14 -7.45
N ALA A 476 -21.66 -12.02 -7.54
CA ALA A 476 -20.83 -11.52 -6.46
C ALA A 476 -21.15 -10.07 -6.10
N PHE A 477 -21.35 -9.22 -7.10
CA PHE A 477 -21.73 -7.82 -6.88
C PHE A 477 -23.12 -7.66 -6.28
N GLU A 478 -24.12 -8.43 -6.73
CA GLU A 478 -25.44 -8.46 -6.09
C GLU A 478 -25.36 -8.96 -4.64
N THR A 479 -24.54 -9.98 -4.37
CA THR A 479 -24.28 -10.45 -2.98
C THR A 479 -23.64 -9.33 -2.14
N LEU A 480 -22.71 -8.56 -2.71
CA LEU A 480 -22.11 -7.42 -2.04
C LEU A 480 -23.13 -6.30 -1.74
N LYS A 481 -24.07 -6.02 -2.66
CA LYS A 481 -25.19 -5.08 -2.41
C LYS A 481 -26.10 -5.53 -1.27
N GLU A 482 -26.37 -6.84 -1.20
CA GLU A 482 -27.14 -7.42 -0.09
C GLU A 482 -26.41 -7.28 1.24
N ILE A 483 -25.11 -7.63 1.28
CA ILE A 483 -24.23 -7.45 2.44
C ILE A 483 -24.24 -5.98 2.89
N HIS A 484 -23.98 -5.08 1.95
CA HIS A 484 -23.92 -3.64 2.19
C HIS A 484 -25.22 -3.12 2.79
N SER A 485 -26.37 -3.47 2.19
CA SER A 485 -27.69 -3.02 2.64
C SER A 485 -27.98 -3.48 4.08
N GLU A 486 -27.70 -4.75 4.39
CA GLU A 486 -27.94 -5.32 5.72
C GLU A 486 -27.01 -4.70 6.77
N ILE A 487 -25.74 -4.51 6.43
CA ILE A 487 -24.75 -3.86 7.31
C ILE A 487 -25.11 -2.41 7.53
N LYS A 488 -25.52 -1.68 6.49
CA LYS A 488 -25.93 -0.28 6.58
C LYS A 488 -27.10 -0.10 7.54
N GLU A 489 -28.12 -0.95 7.46
CA GLU A 489 -29.24 -0.92 8.40
C GLU A 489 -28.77 -1.13 9.85
N LYS A 490 -27.96 -2.16 10.10
CA LYS A 490 -27.46 -2.46 11.45
C LYS A 490 -26.51 -1.41 11.98
N PHE A 491 -25.65 -0.87 11.12
CA PHE A 491 -24.75 0.23 11.45
C PHE A 491 -25.53 1.48 11.86
N GLN A 492 -26.55 1.86 11.07
CA GLN A 492 -27.42 2.99 11.39
C GLN A 492 -28.17 2.81 12.71
N ASN A 493 -28.60 1.59 13.03
CA ASN A 493 -29.18 1.28 14.34
C ASN A 493 -28.14 1.35 15.46
N TYR A 494 -26.93 0.81 15.23
CA TYR A 494 -25.84 0.84 16.20
C TYR A 494 -25.49 2.26 16.63
N ILE A 495 -25.26 3.19 15.67
CA ILE A 495 -24.91 4.58 15.98
C ILE A 495 -26.07 5.39 16.57
N LYS A 496 -27.33 4.96 16.40
CA LYS A 496 -28.51 5.55 17.06
C LYS A 496 -28.66 5.10 18.51
N GLU A 497 -28.20 3.90 18.83
CA GLU A 497 -28.44 3.27 20.14
C GLU A 497 -27.23 3.30 21.06
N ASN A 498 -26.01 3.47 20.52
CA ASN A 498 -24.75 3.35 21.24
C ASN A 498 -23.88 4.58 21.06
N ASP A 499 -23.19 4.97 22.13
CA ASP A 499 -22.08 5.91 22.07
C ASP A 499 -20.88 5.20 21.44
N TYR A 500 -20.03 5.95 20.74
CA TYR A 500 -18.81 5.41 20.14
C TYR A 500 -17.66 6.42 20.22
N THR A 501 -16.42 5.93 20.06
CA THR A 501 -15.23 6.78 20.07
C THR A 501 -14.53 6.71 18.72
N ILE A 502 -14.26 7.88 18.16
CA ILE A 502 -13.37 8.05 17.01
C ILE A 502 -11.95 8.12 17.57
N HIS A 503 -11.09 7.21 17.13
CA HIS A 503 -9.66 7.25 17.46
C HIS A 503 -8.87 7.81 16.28
N PHE A 504 -7.95 8.74 16.54
CA PHE A 504 -7.08 9.33 15.55
C PHE A 504 -5.63 8.86 15.72
N SER A 505 -5.06 8.35 14.61
CA SER A 505 -3.64 8.06 14.49
C SER A 505 -3.05 8.91 13.38
N GLY A 506 -2.17 9.84 13.76
CA GLY A 506 -1.56 10.81 12.88
C GLY A 506 -0.30 10.28 12.20
N LYS A 507 0.03 10.87 11.04
CA LYS A 507 1.26 10.56 10.28
C LYS A 507 1.95 11.85 9.85
N ARG A 508 3.27 11.79 9.67
CA ARG A 508 4.09 12.93 9.19
C ARG A 508 3.78 14.18 10.03
N ALA A 509 3.22 15.22 9.40
CA ALA A 509 2.88 16.49 10.05
C ALA A 509 1.84 16.39 11.17
N THR A 510 1.02 15.32 11.22
CA THR A 510 0.01 15.13 12.27
C THR A 510 0.40 14.08 13.32
N ALA A 511 1.62 13.52 13.27
CA ALA A 511 2.05 12.46 14.18
C ALA A 511 1.96 12.85 15.67
N ALA A 512 2.13 14.13 16.00
CA ALA A 512 2.01 14.63 17.37
C ALA A 512 0.57 14.58 17.92
N PHE A 513 -0.43 14.43 17.05
CA PHE A 513 -1.84 14.31 17.44
C PHE A 513 -2.29 12.84 17.62
N THR A 514 -1.41 11.86 17.41
CA THR A 514 -1.75 10.44 17.64
C THR A 514 -2.20 10.23 19.08
N GLY A 515 -3.33 9.53 19.24
CA GLY A 515 -4.01 9.38 20.54
C GLY A 515 -5.13 10.40 20.75
N ALA A 516 -5.37 11.31 19.80
CA ALA A 516 -6.57 12.14 19.83
C ALA A 516 -7.83 11.28 19.68
N GLU A 517 -8.84 11.58 20.48
CA GLU A 517 -10.11 10.86 20.51
C GLU A 517 -11.29 11.84 20.44
N VAL A 518 -12.37 11.39 19.82
CA VAL A 518 -13.66 12.09 19.85
C VAL A 518 -14.74 11.11 20.30
N THR A 519 -15.28 11.31 21.50
CA THR A 519 -16.44 10.56 21.97
C THR A 519 -17.70 11.15 21.35
N VAL A 520 -18.45 10.30 20.67
CA VAL A 520 -19.67 10.63 19.97
C VAL A 520 -20.86 9.98 20.69
N PRO A 521 -21.76 10.77 21.29
CA PRO A 521 -22.99 10.24 21.86
C PRO A 521 -23.87 9.58 20.79
N LYS A 522 -24.67 8.60 21.20
CA LYS A 522 -25.66 7.97 20.33
C LYS A 522 -26.61 8.99 19.68
N ASP A 523 -27.05 8.68 18.47
CA ASP A 523 -27.90 9.54 17.64
C ASP A 523 -27.30 10.96 17.44
N SER A 524 -25.97 11.06 17.33
CA SER A 524 -25.31 12.34 16.96
C SER A 524 -25.35 12.62 15.46
N ALA A 525 -25.32 11.59 14.62
CA ALA A 525 -25.30 11.69 13.16
C ALA A 525 -25.95 10.46 12.51
N GLU A 526 -26.30 10.57 11.23
CA GLU A 526 -26.81 9.45 10.41
C GLU A 526 -25.72 8.73 9.60
N VAL A 527 -24.50 9.27 9.64
CA VAL A 527 -23.32 8.78 8.94
C VAL A 527 -22.20 8.47 9.95
N GLY A 528 -21.27 7.60 9.54
CA GLY A 528 -20.02 7.42 10.27
C GLY A 528 -19.15 8.66 10.15
N MET A 529 -18.46 8.99 11.23
CA MET A 529 -17.60 10.16 11.37
C MET A 529 -16.14 9.76 11.62
N LYS A 530 -15.22 10.63 11.21
CA LYS A 530 -13.78 10.58 11.46
C LYS A 530 -13.27 11.96 11.88
N LEU A 531 -12.16 11.98 12.60
CA LEU A 531 -11.42 13.19 12.88
C LEU A 531 -10.36 13.40 11.80
N GLN A 532 -10.38 14.57 11.15
CA GLN A 532 -9.35 15.04 10.25
C GLN A 532 -8.64 16.23 10.90
N ILE A 533 -7.31 16.21 10.91
CA ILE A 533 -6.49 17.28 11.49
C ILE A 533 -5.67 17.93 10.38
N LYS A 534 -5.77 19.26 10.28
CA LYS A 534 -5.08 20.07 9.28
C LYS A 534 -4.23 21.14 9.99
N PRO A 535 -2.95 20.86 10.29
CA PRO A 535 -2.02 21.89 10.73
C PRO A 535 -1.91 23.00 9.67
N ALA A 536 -1.87 24.25 10.11
CA ALA A 536 -1.64 25.39 9.23
C ALA A 536 -0.14 25.58 8.93
N GLU A 537 0.17 26.43 7.94
CA GLU A 537 1.56 26.86 7.69
C GLU A 537 2.12 27.69 8.86
N GLU A 538 1.26 28.45 9.56
CA GLU A 538 1.63 29.17 10.78
C GLU A 538 1.79 28.16 11.93
N GLU A 539 3.04 28.06 12.42
CA GLU A 539 3.42 27.16 13.50
C GLU A 539 2.53 27.35 14.73
N GLY A 540 1.99 26.24 15.24
CA GLY A 540 1.11 26.24 16.41
C GLY A 540 -0.36 26.56 16.11
N SER A 541 -0.80 26.60 14.85
CA SER A 541 -2.21 26.76 14.50
C SER A 541 -2.70 25.72 13.50
N GLY A 542 -4.02 25.54 13.40
CA GLY A 542 -4.63 24.61 12.46
C GLY A 542 -6.10 24.33 12.74
N GLU A 543 -6.63 23.29 12.12
CA GLU A 543 -8.03 22.88 12.19
C GLU A 543 -8.18 21.43 12.64
N LEU A 544 -9.16 21.18 13.51
CA LEU A 544 -9.75 19.87 13.80
C LEU A 544 -11.11 19.83 13.10
N GLN A 545 -11.34 18.87 12.22
CA GLN A 545 -12.54 18.79 11.40
C GLN A 545 -13.14 17.40 11.46
N ILE A 546 -14.45 17.32 11.70
CA ILE A 546 -15.22 16.08 11.58
C ILE A 546 -15.63 15.89 10.11
N VAL A 547 -15.29 14.73 9.58
CA VAL A 547 -15.54 14.33 8.19
C VAL A 547 -16.19 12.96 8.13
N ASP A 548 -16.81 12.61 7.01
CA ASP A 548 -17.21 11.24 6.72
C ASP A 548 -15.99 10.36 6.32
N PHE A 549 -16.24 9.11 5.95
CA PHE A 549 -15.18 8.19 5.55
C PHE A 549 -14.40 8.60 4.29
N TYR A 550 -14.99 9.45 3.46
CA TYR A 550 -14.45 9.94 2.20
C TYR A 550 -13.77 11.31 2.34
N GLY A 551 -13.77 11.87 3.56
CA GLY A 551 -13.18 13.18 3.83
C GLY A 551 -14.12 14.35 3.54
N ASN A 552 -15.40 14.10 3.25
CA ASN A 552 -16.38 15.16 3.10
C ASN A 552 -16.71 15.76 4.48
N PRO A 553 -16.71 17.09 4.62
CA PRO A 553 -17.07 17.74 5.88
C PRO A 553 -18.47 17.36 6.36
N VAL A 554 -18.58 16.91 7.61
CA VAL A 554 -19.88 16.84 8.30
C VAL A 554 -20.30 18.27 8.63
N THR A 555 -21.54 18.64 8.30
CA THR A 555 -22.02 20.02 8.45
C THR A 555 -22.62 20.30 9.81
N GLU A 556 -23.24 19.31 10.44
CA GLU A 556 -23.88 19.45 11.76
C GLU A 556 -23.97 18.10 12.50
N VAL A 557 -24.09 18.18 13.82
CA VAL A 557 -24.33 17.05 14.72
C VAL A 557 -25.46 17.37 15.70
N LYS A 558 -26.25 16.34 16.06
CA LYS A 558 -27.41 16.50 16.95
C LYS A 558 -27.01 16.71 18.41
N GLN A 559 -25.91 16.09 18.84
CA GLN A 559 -25.38 16.16 20.21
C GLN A 559 -24.00 16.81 20.25
N GLU A 560 -23.56 17.24 21.43
CA GLU A 560 -22.18 17.68 21.64
C GLU A 560 -21.22 16.49 21.55
N LEU A 561 -20.12 16.67 20.83
CA LEU A 561 -19.01 15.73 20.77
C LEU A 561 -17.99 16.10 21.83
N THR A 562 -17.36 15.11 22.46
CA THR A 562 -16.28 15.35 23.42
C THR A 562 -14.94 15.03 22.79
N TYR A 563 -14.09 16.04 22.66
CA TYR A 563 -12.75 15.92 22.11
C TYR A 563 -11.74 15.73 23.24
N SER A 564 -10.79 14.83 23.03
CA SER A 564 -9.62 14.62 23.88
C SER A 564 -8.38 14.69 23.00
N ILE A 565 -7.59 15.75 23.10
CA ILE A 565 -6.44 16.00 22.22
C ILE A 565 -5.15 16.02 23.04
N PRO A 566 -4.12 15.23 22.68
CA PRO A 566 -2.85 15.21 23.42
C PRO A 566 -2.25 16.60 23.56
N THR A 567 -1.84 16.98 24.77
CA THR A 567 -1.15 18.27 25.01
C THR A 567 0.19 18.34 24.29
N SER A 568 0.84 17.19 24.08
CA SER A 568 2.08 17.03 23.31
C SER A 568 1.95 17.40 21.83
N ALA A 569 0.71 17.50 21.31
CA ALA A 569 0.46 17.97 19.95
C ALA A 569 0.80 19.45 19.74
N PHE A 570 0.99 20.21 20.83
CA PHE A 570 1.15 21.65 20.80
C PHE A 570 2.43 22.11 21.50
N SER A 571 3.02 23.20 21.01
CA SER A 571 4.23 23.81 21.59
C SER A 571 3.99 24.60 22.88
N GLY A 572 2.74 24.72 23.33
CA GLY A 572 2.38 25.45 24.55
C GLY A 572 0.88 25.44 24.86
N LYS A 573 0.45 26.37 25.73
CA LYS A 573 -0.97 26.55 26.05
C LYS A 573 -1.75 26.85 24.78
N THR A 574 -2.82 26.09 24.55
CA THR A 574 -3.60 26.14 23.31
C THR A 574 -5.05 26.53 23.62
N ALA A 575 -5.60 27.40 22.79
CA ALA A 575 -7.02 27.75 22.78
C ALA A 575 -7.69 27.16 21.53
N PHE A 576 -8.97 26.80 21.66
CA PHE A 576 -9.80 26.19 20.62
C PHE A 576 -10.98 27.11 20.30
N PHE A 577 -11.42 27.15 19.04
CA PHE A 577 -12.41 28.13 18.58
C PHE A 577 -13.45 27.50 17.65
N ASP A 578 -14.71 27.83 17.88
CA ASP A 578 -15.82 27.68 16.92
C ASP A 578 -16.08 29.04 16.24
N GLY A 579 -15.58 29.18 15.02
CA GLY A 579 -15.49 30.48 14.36
C GLY A 579 -14.63 31.45 15.19
N GLU A 580 -15.23 32.52 15.70
CA GLU A 580 -14.58 33.51 16.57
C GLU A 580 -14.78 33.23 18.07
N THR A 581 -15.57 32.21 18.43
CA THR A 581 -15.94 31.93 19.83
C THR A 581 -14.96 30.94 20.44
N GLU A 582 -14.27 31.32 21.51
CA GLU A 582 -13.39 30.41 22.25
C GLU A 582 -14.20 29.31 22.96
N ILE A 583 -13.76 28.07 22.77
CA ILE A 583 -14.30 26.87 23.42
C ILE A 583 -13.54 26.66 24.72
N ALA A 584 -14.26 26.60 25.84
CA ALA A 584 -13.66 26.29 27.12
C ALA A 584 -13.11 24.86 27.11
N SER A 585 -11.80 24.72 27.33
CA SER A 585 -11.11 23.44 27.47
C SER A 585 -10.38 23.33 28.80
N GLU A 586 -10.31 22.13 29.35
CA GLU A 586 -9.50 21.81 30.53
C GLU A 586 -8.41 20.80 30.17
N VAL A 587 -7.33 20.75 30.96
CA VAL A 587 -6.29 19.73 30.80
C VAL A 587 -6.54 18.61 31.79
N LYS A 588 -6.74 17.38 31.29
CA LYS A 588 -6.92 16.14 32.07
C LYS A 588 -6.05 15.05 31.49
N ASP A 589 -5.28 14.36 32.33
CA ASP A 589 -4.41 13.24 31.92
C ASP A 589 -3.57 13.54 30.67
N GLU A 590 -2.91 14.70 30.67
CA GLU A 590 -2.08 15.20 29.56
C GLU A 590 -2.83 15.45 28.25
N HIS A 591 -4.16 15.59 28.29
CA HIS A 591 -5.01 15.91 27.14
C HIS A 591 -5.81 17.20 27.38
N TYR A 592 -6.01 17.98 26.32
CA TYR A 592 -7.06 19.00 26.28
C TYR A 592 -8.40 18.31 26.06
N VAL A 593 -9.34 18.52 26.99
CA VAL A 593 -10.69 17.95 26.94
C VAL A 593 -11.71 19.07 26.87
N PHE A 594 -12.63 18.98 25.90
CA PHE A 594 -13.74 19.91 25.74
C PHE A 594 -14.90 19.26 24.98
N SER A 595 -16.11 19.78 25.19
CA SER A 595 -17.32 19.34 24.49
C SER A 595 -17.92 20.47 23.67
N THR A 596 -18.35 20.18 22.44
CA THR A 596 -18.95 21.18 21.53
C THR A 596 -19.76 20.51 20.42
N LYS A 597 -20.71 21.25 19.84
CA LYS A 597 -21.36 20.86 18.57
C LYS A 597 -20.58 21.29 17.33
N ALA A 598 -19.50 22.05 17.51
CA ALA A 598 -18.64 22.45 16.40
C ALA A 598 -18.00 21.22 15.76
N VAL A 599 -18.24 21.09 14.46
CA VAL A 599 -17.67 20.05 13.57
C VAL A 599 -16.40 20.54 12.85
N LYS A 600 -16.11 21.83 12.97
CA LYS A 600 -14.88 22.46 12.49
C LYS A 600 -14.37 23.39 13.60
N ILE A 601 -13.19 23.11 14.12
CA ILE A 601 -12.59 23.78 15.28
C ILE A 601 -11.22 24.28 14.88
N SER A 602 -10.98 25.58 15.05
CA SER A 602 -9.64 26.14 14.87
C SER A 602 -8.87 26.10 16.19
N TYR A 603 -7.56 25.89 16.17
CA TYR A 603 -6.72 25.96 17.36
C TYR A 603 -5.56 26.92 17.17
N LYS A 604 -5.10 27.52 18.28
CA LYS A 604 -3.90 28.36 18.33
C LYS A 604 -3.12 28.16 19.62
N ALA A 605 -1.88 27.72 19.50
CA ALA A 605 -0.90 27.57 20.57
C ALA A 605 -0.14 28.90 20.77
N GLY A 606 0.06 29.32 22.02
CA GLY A 606 0.89 30.49 22.36
C GLY A 606 0.16 31.72 22.88
N SER A 607 -1.11 31.63 23.28
CA SER A 607 -1.80 32.73 23.99
C SER A 607 -1.37 32.79 25.46
N ALA A 608 -0.22 33.41 25.72
CA ALA A 608 0.09 33.98 27.02
C ALA A 608 -0.39 35.45 27.05
N GLU A 609 -1.64 35.68 27.50
CA GLU A 609 -2.04 36.83 28.33
C GLU A 609 -3.54 36.80 28.71
N GLY A 610 -3.84 36.60 30.01
CA GLY A 610 -5.10 36.91 30.72
C GLY A 610 -6.26 35.92 30.55
N SER A 611 -7.10 35.56 31.53
CA SER A 611 -7.24 35.79 32.98
C SER A 611 -8.31 34.77 33.44
N ALA A 612 -8.14 34.01 34.50
CA ALA A 612 -8.73 34.39 35.79
C ALA A 612 -8.04 33.64 36.94
N GLU A 613 -7.52 34.44 37.86
CA GLU A 613 -7.20 34.04 39.23
C GLU A 613 -8.49 33.65 39.96
N THR A 614 -8.48 32.52 40.66
CA THR A 614 -9.19 32.40 41.93
C THR A 614 -8.20 31.96 43.01
N THR A 615 -8.03 32.89 43.94
CA THR A 615 -7.16 32.83 45.12
C THR A 615 -7.63 31.80 46.15
N ALA A 616 -6.69 30.95 46.54
CA ALA A 616 -6.30 30.53 47.89
C ALA A 616 -7.36 30.28 48.99
N GLU A 617 -7.27 29.10 49.61
CA GLU A 617 -7.12 29.00 51.07
C GLU A 617 -6.29 27.76 51.46
N GLU A 618 -5.18 28.00 52.17
CA GLU A 618 -4.32 26.99 52.79
C GLU A 618 -4.97 26.43 54.07
N SER A 619 -4.80 25.13 54.34
CA SER A 619 -4.57 24.69 55.72
C SER A 619 -3.68 23.43 55.80
N SER A 620 -2.46 23.68 56.30
CA SER A 620 -1.70 22.93 57.31
C SER A 620 -1.49 21.40 57.19
N ALA A 621 -0.20 21.07 57.00
CA ALA A 621 0.68 20.36 57.93
C ALA A 621 0.81 18.81 57.93
N ALA A 622 2.10 18.43 57.91
CA ALA A 622 2.73 17.18 58.37
C ALA A 622 2.56 15.95 57.43
N THR A 623 3.57 15.14 57.11
CA THR A 623 4.83 14.82 57.79
C THR A 623 5.80 14.22 56.77
N GLN A 624 7.10 14.47 56.93
CA GLN A 624 8.17 13.71 56.28
C GLN A 624 8.16 12.25 56.75
N GLU A 625 8.35 11.31 55.83
CA GLU A 625 9.26 10.19 56.10
C GLU A 625 10.02 9.78 54.83
N LYS A 626 11.33 9.70 55.02
CA LYS A 626 12.35 9.27 54.05
C LYS A 626 12.29 7.76 53.89
N THR A 627 12.53 7.27 52.66
CA THR A 627 13.58 6.27 52.47
C THR A 627 14.25 6.43 51.11
N GLU A 628 15.57 6.53 51.18
CA GLU A 628 16.55 6.53 50.08
C GLU A 628 16.72 5.11 49.49
N ASN A 629 16.96 5.03 48.18
CA ASN A 629 18.10 4.36 47.54
C ASN A 629 17.90 4.44 46.00
N GLN A 630 18.66 5.30 45.30
CA GLN A 630 19.93 4.99 44.62
C GLN A 630 19.86 3.69 43.79
N ALA A 631 19.67 3.77 42.47
CA ALA A 631 20.60 4.24 41.42
C ALA A 631 21.48 3.11 40.87
N GLU A 632 21.30 2.80 39.57
CA GLU A 632 22.36 2.69 38.53
C GLU A 632 21.67 2.30 37.21
N SER A 633 21.45 3.25 36.30
CA SER A 633 22.35 3.78 35.28
C SER A 633 22.23 3.05 33.93
N SER A 634 21.49 3.65 33.00
CA SER A 634 21.81 3.60 31.57
C SER A 634 22.07 5.03 31.12
N LYS A 635 23.31 5.30 30.71
CA LYS A 635 23.76 6.60 30.22
C LYS A 635 23.08 6.88 28.87
N LYS A 636 22.17 7.84 28.83
CA LYS A 636 21.77 8.51 27.59
C LYS A 636 22.88 9.48 27.18
N VAL A 637 23.43 9.27 25.98
CA VAL A 637 24.28 10.24 25.28
C VAL A 637 23.36 11.32 24.69
N PRO A 638 23.69 12.62 24.80
CA PRO A 638 22.81 13.69 24.33
C PRO A 638 22.79 13.78 22.80
N ASN A 639 21.58 13.78 22.23
CA ASN A 639 21.32 14.16 20.84
C ASN A 639 21.62 15.65 20.67
N SER A 640 22.71 15.95 19.97
CA SER A 640 23.01 17.30 19.49
C SER A 640 23.71 17.23 18.14
N VAL A 641 22.98 16.94 17.06
CA VAL A 641 23.24 17.50 15.71
C VAL A 641 21.93 17.41 14.92
N LEU A 642 21.23 18.53 14.76
CA LEU A 642 20.26 18.73 13.68
C LEU A 642 20.36 20.19 13.22
N LEU A 643 20.22 20.39 11.90
CA LEU A 643 20.13 21.65 11.15
C LEU A 643 21.44 22.40 10.82
N ILE A 644 22.07 22.00 9.70
CA ILE A 644 22.78 22.94 8.81
C ILE A 644 22.47 22.58 7.34
N GLY A 645 21.92 23.54 6.59
CA GLY A 645 21.80 23.54 5.12
C GLY A 645 20.34 23.36 4.63
N ALA A 646 19.69 24.25 3.89
CA ALA A 646 20.16 25.44 3.19
C ALA A 646 19.03 26.49 3.09
N ALA A 647 19.30 27.69 3.61
CA ALA A 647 18.57 28.90 3.29
C ALA A 647 19.61 29.92 2.80
N ALA A 648 19.71 30.14 1.49
CA ALA A 648 20.23 31.37 0.87
C ALA A 648 20.27 31.23 -0.66
N PHE A 649 19.27 31.74 -1.38
CA PHE A 649 19.45 32.32 -2.72
C PHE A 649 18.26 33.23 -3.10
N ILE A 650 18.24 34.44 -2.55
CA ILE A 650 17.59 35.59 -3.22
C ILE A 650 18.50 36.81 -2.96
N ILE A 651 19.03 37.39 -4.04
CA ILE A 651 19.38 38.81 -4.28
C ILE A 651 20.48 38.83 -5.36
N ALA A 652 20.10 39.14 -6.61
CA ALA A 652 20.87 40.00 -7.52
C ALA A 652 20.23 40.02 -8.92
N ALA A 653 19.17 40.81 -9.11
CA ALA A 653 18.66 41.14 -10.44
C ALA A 653 18.27 42.62 -10.53
N VAL A 654 19.13 43.54 -10.07
CA VAL A 654 19.09 44.95 -10.45
C VAL A 654 20.52 45.50 -10.44
N GLN A 655 21.20 45.46 -11.59
CA GLN A 655 22.22 46.45 -12.00
C GLN A 655 22.88 46.05 -13.33
N MET A 656 22.11 46.06 -14.42
CA MET A 656 22.67 46.31 -15.75
C MET A 656 22.12 47.61 -16.29
N ARG A 657 22.74 48.72 -15.88
CA ARG A 657 22.82 49.93 -16.70
C ARG A 657 23.87 50.89 -16.13
N ARG A 658 24.89 51.11 -16.97
CA ARG A 658 25.75 52.29 -17.10
C ARG A 658 27.19 52.19 -16.56
N LYS A 659 28.06 51.97 -17.56
CA LYS A 659 29.24 52.80 -17.93
C LYS A 659 30.48 52.60 -17.03
N LYS A 660 31.69 52.50 -17.58
CA LYS A 660 32.26 53.31 -18.67
C LYS A 660 33.68 52.80 -19.02
N SER A 661 34.10 53.03 -20.27
CA SER A 661 35.49 53.27 -20.77
C SER A 661 36.55 52.21 -20.47
N GLN A 662 37.30 51.66 -21.42
CA GLN A 662 37.82 52.15 -22.71
C GLN A 662 37.70 51.08 -23.79
#